data_AF-A0A1J5LW19-F1
#
_entry.id   AF-A0A1J5LW19-F1
#
_cell.length_a   1.000
_cell.length_b   1.000
_cell.length_c   1.000
_cell.angle_alpha   90.00
_cell.angle_beta   90.00
_cell.angle_gamma   90.00
#
_symmetry.space_group_name_H-M   'P 1'
#
loop_
_entity.id
_entity.type
_entity.pdbx_description
1 polymer ?
#
loop_
_entity_poly.entity_id
_entity_poly.type
_entity_poly.pdbx_seq_one_letter_code
_entity_poly.pdbx_strand_id
1 'polypeptide(L)'
;MKYLFLLITITSTLAFGQDSWEEMNGEQRAFFYNVSRRKEVLKPEVFHLFEFTDSIPWINDTLPNYRYVERKIVDNPDLLVLHADQFSRKSNGIVSDVATHFALWELDATLKFRNSDNEKKAYLKPKLKQFEKYVLQQIPASVVKTLSDGSFVVDKAIQGYYEPGLQTGDKLAGLLNAGFSRGDQRLIINAISKAEEKYVNVRSKEIFDMLGGECEEYVNLISAAGDGSGWSSLEGNPQNPYNRVLPDDRGLFAFNVEEHIKLKTFEESRARRQKPEVRYLSTDEVKVAEFRTSAEKSTTIHLDVFGYHPERQTTLAIQKGGSSYILYGKNDTRLLSPDSAYGEGTTYWRLIKELEEKYIKKVNDLLYGKRGYEYLIDRQEKAIVKTELLIKKTEYKLDKLRHRPAKQPKIKKKKIKKKDLGKSDQSGTGHPTSALNATDKKTNIEQNRLIHLNTQLSNQKRILAELKLEMEKAYFLLQGYKTKLDKMQKHMGYLFMTYEQEDDIFTFKDGSTFNYATQDFTFANNERQESFFIYHIAFGKTVFAKQCDETFIHINLSSVGEKEKYTYEKVVAKNRSKVEMTVSDSIQLMEIFREILDNNKKLDFSVYGGGILGESEGEYYRDSNLTAVPYNKDNELNEQVWKYRATKDTKINLSVEVWQDEMLPFNFADYQKGFDKLKKKNPGLTEIDYTSAIKARKLADQWKTQMKTLVPIWFDKAIDQAKLLKAIAGVNVGKVGLQDKQVWAKVPLVE
;
A
#
# COMPACT_ATOMS: atom_id res chain seq x y z
N MET A 1 -25.30 -36.15 -28.57
CA MET A 1 -23.95 -36.14 -27.95
C MET A 1 -23.60 -34.73 -27.45
N LYS A 2 -24.23 -34.28 -26.35
CA LYS A 2 -24.10 -32.91 -25.80
C LYS A 2 -24.17 -32.85 -24.26
N TYR A 3 -23.95 -33.98 -23.57
CA TYR A 3 -24.02 -34.07 -22.11
C TYR A 3 -22.89 -34.93 -21.53
N LEU A 4 -21.64 -34.64 -21.90
CA LEU A 4 -20.45 -35.25 -21.28
C LEU A 4 -19.38 -34.21 -20.93
N PHE A 5 -19.81 -32.98 -20.61
CA PHE A 5 -18.94 -31.88 -20.17
C PHE A 5 -19.29 -31.34 -18.78
N LEU A 6 -20.14 -32.07 -18.05
CA LEU A 6 -20.65 -31.66 -16.75
C LEU A 6 -20.53 -32.82 -15.77
N LEU A 7 -19.30 -33.26 -15.50
CA LEU A 7 -18.99 -34.03 -14.31
C LEU A 7 -17.49 -33.88 -14.00
N ILE A 8 -17.20 -33.36 -12.81
CA ILE A 8 -15.88 -33.32 -12.15
C ILE A 8 -14.94 -32.21 -12.65
N THR A 9 -15.34 -30.95 -12.47
CA THR A 9 -14.40 -29.91 -12.01
C THR A 9 -14.26 -30.01 -10.49
N ILE A 10 -13.66 -31.12 -10.02
CA ILE A 10 -12.93 -31.07 -8.75
C ILE A 10 -11.61 -30.42 -9.13
N THR A 11 -11.52 -29.10 -8.92
CA THR A 11 -10.23 -28.43 -8.85
C THR A 11 -9.48 -29.04 -7.67
N SER A 12 -8.75 -30.12 -7.92
CA SER A 12 -7.65 -30.52 -7.06
C SER A 12 -6.65 -29.37 -7.13
N THR A 13 -6.74 -28.46 -6.16
CA THR A 13 -5.61 -27.65 -5.73
C THR A 13 -4.51 -28.64 -5.40
N LEU A 14 -3.62 -28.87 -6.37
CA LEU A 14 -2.33 -29.49 -6.11
C LEU A 14 -1.61 -28.50 -5.20
N ALA A 15 -1.82 -28.66 -3.89
CA ALA A 15 -0.99 -28.07 -2.88
C ALA A 15 0.46 -28.46 -3.21
N PHE A 16 1.41 -27.58 -2.91
CA PHE A 16 2.77 -28.05 -2.72
C PHE A 16 2.70 -29.15 -1.64
N GLY A 17 3.65 -30.09 -1.62
CA GLY A 17 3.75 -30.97 -0.44
C GLY A 17 3.69 -30.06 0.78
N GLN A 18 2.68 -30.26 1.65
CA GLN A 18 2.48 -29.41 2.81
C GLN A 18 3.64 -29.68 3.74
N ASP A 19 4.74 -28.95 3.54
CA ASP A 19 5.95 -29.07 4.34
C ASP A 19 5.54 -28.75 5.77
N SER A 20 5.47 -29.75 6.65
CA SER A 20 5.35 -29.52 8.09
C SER A 20 6.62 -28.84 8.60
N TRP A 21 6.56 -28.15 9.74
CA TRP A 21 7.76 -27.54 10.33
C TRP A 21 8.92 -28.54 10.48
N GLU A 22 8.58 -29.78 10.83
CA GLU A 22 9.50 -30.92 10.97
C GLU A 22 10.18 -31.31 9.64
N GLU A 23 9.50 -31.11 8.51
CA GLU A 23 10.01 -31.43 7.17
C GLU A 23 10.89 -30.31 6.57
N MET A 24 10.89 -29.12 7.17
CA MET A 24 11.70 -28.01 6.71
C MET A 24 13.20 -28.27 6.92
N ASN A 25 13.98 -28.02 5.87
CA ASN A 25 15.43 -28.11 5.95
C ASN A 25 16.05 -26.93 6.71
N GLY A 26 17.34 -27.05 7.06
CA GLY A 26 18.06 -26.03 7.81
C GLY A 26 18.14 -24.66 7.13
N GLU A 27 18.17 -24.58 5.80
CA GLU A 27 18.13 -23.30 5.09
C GLU A 27 16.75 -22.62 5.22
N GLN A 28 15.67 -23.40 5.16
CA GLN A 28 14.30 -22.93 5.36
C GLN A 28 14.08 -22.44 6.79
N ARG A 29 14.46 -23.22 7.81
CA ARG A 29 14.34 -22.80 9.22
C ARG A 29 15.19 -21.57 9.53
N ALA A 30 16.43 -21.50 9.03
CA ALA A 30 17.29 -20.33 9.21
C ALA A 30 16.72 -19.07 8.55
N PHE A 31 15.95 -19.20 7.46
CA PHE A 31 15.25 -18.08 6.85
C PHE A 31 14.23 -17.45 7.81
N PHE A 32 13.38 -18.25 8.48
CA PHE A 32 12.38 -17.74 9.42
C PHE A 32 13.00 -16.97 10.58
N TYR A 33 14.10 -17.47 11.14
CA TYR A 33 14.85 -16.76 12.17
C TYR A 33 15.42 -15.41 11.67
N ASN A 34 15.96 -15.39 10.44
CA ASN A 34 16.55 -14.17 9.86
C ASN A 34 15.48 -13.12 9.52
N VAL A 35 14.39 -13.52 8.85
CA VAL A 35 13.34 -12.59 8.39
C VAL A 35 12.59 -11.96 9.57
N SER A 36 12.14 -12.77 10.53
CA SER A 36 11.38 -12.29 11.69
C SER A 36 12.20 -11.33 12.54
N ARG A 37 13.52 -11.51 12.62
CA ARG A 37 14.42 -10.62 13.37
C ARG A 37 14.71 -9.29 12.68
N ARG A 38 14.80 -9.28 11.34
CA ARG A 38 15.32 -8.11 10.58
C ARG A 38 14.24 -7.15 10.14
N LYS A 39 13.02 -7.63 9.94
CA LYS A 39 11.91 -6.80 9.49
C LYS A 39 11.31 -6.05 10.68
N GLU A 40 11.18 -4.73 10.53
CA GLU A 40 10.79 -3.81 11.60
C GLU A 40 9.43 -4.18 12.22
N VAL A 41 8.45 -4.54 11.39
CA VAL A 41 7.10 -4.94 11.82
C VAL A 41 7.09 -6.36 12.43
N LEU A 42 7.88 -7.29 11.89
CA LEU A 42 7.87 -8.70 12.33
C LEU A 42 8.63 -8.92 13.64
N LYS A 43 9.68 -8.15 13.91
CA LYS A 43 10.55 -8.34 15.07
C LYS A 43 9.81 -8.22 16.41
N PRO A 44 9.01 -7.17 16.67
CA PRO A 44 8.27 -7.08 17.93
C PRO A 44 7.20 -8.18 18.02
N GLU A 45 6.58 -8.53 16.89
CA GLU A 45 5.37 -9.36 16.90
C GLU A 45 5.61 -10.87 16.85
N VAL A 46 6.61 -11.37 16.12
CA VAL A 46 6.75 -12.83 15.86
C VAL A 46 8.16 -13.38 16.05
N PHE A 47 9.21 -12.56 16.14
CA PHE A 47 10.59 -13.08 16.28
C PHE A 47 10.77 -14.00 17.49
N HIS A 48 10.14 -13.66 18.61
CA HIS A 48 10.22 -14.43 19.84
C HIS A 48 9.50 -15.79 19.77
N LEU A 49 8.73 -16.06 18.71
CA LEU A 49 8.08 -17.36 18.47
C LEU A 49 9.01 -18.35 17.74
N PHE A 50 10.18 -17.88 17.30
CA PHE A 50 11.26 -18.70 16.73
C PHE A 50 12.41 -18.80 17.73
N GLU A 51 12.33 -19.77 18.63
CA GLU A 51 13.27 -19.93 19.73
C GLU A 51 14.52 -20.69 19.31
N PHE A 52 15.68 -20.08 19.50
CA PHE A 52 16.97 -20.76 19.32
C PHE A 52 17.44 -21.35 20.66
N THR A 53 17.62 -22.66 20.72
CA THR A 53 17.81 -23.40 21.98
C THR A 53 19.28 -23.62 22.39
N ASP A 54 20.25 -23.19 21.58
CA ASP A 54 21.67 -23.25 21.92
C ASP A 54 22.19 -21.87 22.39
N SER A 55 23.36 -21.90 23.04
CA SER A 55 24.11 -20.71 23.42
C SER A 55 24.39 -19.81 22.22
N ILE A 56 24.07 -18.51 22.37
CA ILE A 56 24.38 -17.50 21.37
C ILE A 56 25.71 -16.84 21.75
N PRO A 57 26.81 -17.10 21.02
CA PRO A 57 28.08 -16.44 21.28
C PRO A 57 27.97 -14.97 20.94
N TRP A 58 28.63 -14.13 21.73
CA TRP A 58 28.67 -12.70 21.55
C TRP A 58 29.91 -12.32 20.71
N ILE A 59 29.74 -11.46 19.70
CA ILE A 59 30.86 -10.86 18.96
C ILE A 59 31.59 -9.87 19.87
N ASN A 60 30.84 -9.14 20.68
CA ASN A 60 31.28 -8.30 21.79
C ASN A 60 30.16 -8.25 22.84
N ASP A 61 30.38 -7.62 23.99
CA ASP A 61 29.45 -7.55 25.13
C ASP A 61 28.02 -7.03 24.80
N THR A 62 27.78 -6.55 23.57
CA THR A 62 26.51 -5.95 23.15
C THR A 62 25.93 -6.54 21.86
N LEU A 63 26.68 -7.35 21.10
CA LEU A 63 26.27 -7.83 19.79
C LEU A 63 26.29 -9.38 19.69
N PRO A 64 25.14 -10.05 19.65
CA PRO A 64 25.07 -11.49 19.41
C PRO A 64 25.59 -11.87 18.02
N ASN A 65 26.27 -13.01 17.91
CA ASN A 65 26.78 -13.54 16.65
C ASN A 65 25.69 -14.29 15.87
N TYR A 66 24.81 -13.53 15.24
CA TYR A 66 23.68 -14.09 14.49
C TYR A 66 24.11 -14.97 13.29
N ARG A 67 25.27 -14.73 12.67
CA ARG A 67 25.81 -15.62 11.62
C ARG A 67 26.18 -17.01 12.16
N TYR A 68 26.62 -17.09 13.42
CA TYR A 68 26.82 -18.36 14.09
C TYR A 68 25.47 -19.08 14.27
N VAL A 69 24.46 -18.38 14.78
CA VAL A 69 23.11 -18.93 14.98
C VAL A 69 22.55 -19.47 13.67
N GLU A 70 22.58 -18.68 12.59
CA GLU A 70 22.11 -19.11 11.27
C GLU A 70 22.84 -20.37 10.78
N ARG A 71 24.17 -20.42 10.93
CA ARG A 71 24.96 -21.60 10.53
C ARG A 71 24.57 -22.83 11.35
N LYS A 72 24.36 -22.66 12.65
CA LYS A 72 23.95 -23.74 13.54
C LYS A 72 22.58 -24.27 13.21
N ILE A 73 21.62 -23.41 12.85
CA ILE A 73 20.29 -23.84 12.37
C ILE A 73 20.41 -24.59 11.04
N VAL A 74 21.27 -24.14 10.12
CA VAL A 74 21.49 -24.84 8.85
C VAL A 74 22.09 -26.24 9.07
N ASP A 75 23.06 -26.36 9.98
CA ASP A 75 23.73 -27.63 10.29
C ASP A 75 22.85 -28.56 11.14
N ASN A 76 22.04 -28.00 12.05
CA ASN A 76 21.12 -28.72 12.94
C ASN A 76 19.79 -27.95 13.07
N PRO A 77 18.80 -28.26 12.22
CA PRO A 77 17.53 -27.53 12.16
C PRO A 77 16.73 -27.55 13.46
N ASP A 78 16.91 -28.57 14.30
CA ASP A 78 16.16 -28.77 15.56
C ASP A 78 16.55 -27.79 16.66
N LEU A 79 17.64 -27.04 16.46
CA LEU A 79 18.01 -25.94 17.33
C LEU A 79 17.05 -24.75 17.23
N LEU A 80 16.16 -24.72 16.23
CA LEU A 80 15.12 -23.71 16.10
C LEU A 80 13.74 -24.32 16.35
N VAL A 81 13.13 -23.94 17.47
CA VAL A 81 11.79 -24.35 17.88
C VAL A 81 10.77 -23.31 17.43
N LEU A 82 9.68 -23.77 16.81
CA LEU A 82 8.54 -22.95 16.42
C LEU A 82 7.41 -23.11 17.44
N HIS A 83 7.01 -22.00 18.05
CA HIS A 83 5.83 -21.92 18.93
C HIS A 83 4.56 -21.61 18.11
N ALA A 84 4.18 -22.54 17.23
CA ALA A 84 3.09 -22.35 16.25
C ALA A 84 1.72 -22.05 16.90
N ASP A 85 1.47 -22.64 18.08
CA ASP A 85 0.26 -22.44 18.87
C ASP A 85 0.06 -20.99 19.34
N GLN A 86 1.12 -20.17 19.28
CA GLN A 86 1.09 -18.76 19.65
C GLN A 86 0.79 -17.81 18.49
N PHE A 87 0.89 -18.27 17.23
CA PHE A 87 0.63 -17.44 16.05
C PHE A 87 -0.85 -17.11 15.87
N SER A 88 -1.77 -17.97 16.34
CA SER A 88 -3.22 -17.70 16.30
C SER A 88 -3.61 -16.44 17.09
N ARG A 89 -2.76 -15.99 18.02
CA ARG A 89 -2.92 -14.73 18.77
C ARG A 89 -2.26 -13.53 18.09
N LYS A 90 -1.73 -13.69 16.87
CA LYS A 90 -1.05 -12.66 16.11
C LYS A 90 -1.90 -12.20 14.95
N SER A 91 -1.61 -11.00 14.46
CA SER A 91 -2.34 -10.49 13.31
C SER A 91 -2.15 -11.39 12.11
N ASN A 92 -3.26 -11.78 11.49
CA ASN A 92 -3.25 -12.50 10.23
C ASN A 92 -2.41 -11.77 9.18
N GLY A 93 -2.39 -10.43 9.22
CA GLY A 93 -1.50 -9.62 8.39
C GLY A 93 -0.02 -9.91 8.63
N ILE A 94 0.40 -9.90 9.90
CA ILE A 94 1.77 -10.19 10.32
C ILE A 94 2.18 -11.63 10.00
N VAL A 95 1.31 -12.61 10.29
CA VAL A 95 1.57 -14.01 9.96
C VAL A 95 1.68 -14.17 8.45
N SER A 96 0.81 -13.50 7.69
CA SER A 96 0.87 -13.49 6.22
C SER A 96 2.15 -12.83 5.70
N ASP A 97 2.67 -11.79 6.34
CA ASP A 97 3.89 -11.11 5.89
C ASP A 97 5.13 -11.99 6.02
N VAL A 98 5.26 -12.74 7.13
CA VAL A 98 6.27 -13.80 7.27
C VAL A 98 6.14 -14.83 6.15
N ALA A 99 4.92 -15.28 5.90
CA ALA A 99 4.63 -16.30 4.90
C ALA A 99 4.92 -15.83 3.47
N THR A 100 4.57 -14.59 3.13
CA THR A 100 4.84 -13.96 1.84
C THR A 100 6.34 -13.83 1.60
N HIS A 101 7.09 -13.38 2.61
CA HIS A 101 8.55 -13.30 2.52
C HIS A 101 9.19 -14.67 2.26
N PHE A 102 8.72 -15.73 2.94
CA PHE A 102 9.19 -17.08 2.68
C PHE A 102 8.86 -17.55 1.27
N ALA A 103 7.61 -17.32 0.81
CA ALA A 103 7.17 -17.71 -0.52
C ALA A 103 8.00 -17.02 -1.63
N LEU A 104 8.31 -15.72 -1.46
CA LEU A 104 9.18 -14.97 -2.37
C LEU A 104 10.61 -15.52 -2.38
N TRP A 105 11.19 -15.76 -1.20
CA TRP A 105 12.53 -16.34 -1.09
C TRP A 105 12.62 -17.74 -1.75
N GLU A 106 11.61 -18.57 -1.53
CA GLU A 106 11.55 -19.91 -2.10
C GLU A 106 11.36 -19.86 -3.62
N LEU A 107 10.53 -18.93 -4.11
CA LEU A 107 10.36 -18.71 -5.54
C LEU A 107 11.68 -18.24 -6.19
N ASP A 108 12.38 -17.27 -5.59
CA ASP A 108 13.69 -16.81 -6.08
C ASP A 108 14.68 -17.99 -6.19
N ALA A 109 14.75 -18.81 -5.14
CA ALA A 109 15.58 -20.00 -5.14
C ALA A 109 15.16 -21.01 -6.23
N THR A 110 13.85 -21.21 -6.42
CA THR A 110 13.27 -22.11 -7.43
C THR A 110 13.60 -21.66 -8.84
N LEU A 111 13.44 -20.37 -9.15
CA LEU A 111 13.69 -19.83 -10.49
C LEU A 111 15.20 -19.80 -10.83
N LYS A 112 16.06 -19.56 -9.84
CA LYS A 112 17.53 -19.69 -10.00
C LYS A 112 17.98 -21.14 -10.16
N PHE A 113 17.26 -22.09 -9.57
CA PHE A 113 17.55 -23.52 -9.68
C PHE A 113 17.25 -24.09 -11.08
N ARG A 114 16.52 -23.38 -11.95
CA ARG A 114 16.08 -23.88 -13.28
C ARG A 114 17.14 -24.54 -14.16
N ASN A 115 18.38 -24.05 -14.06
CA ASN A 115 19.53 -24.55 -14.84
C ASN A 115 20.54 -25.32 -13.98
N SER A 116 20.17 -25.72 -12.77
CA SER A 116 21.05 -26.35 -11.79
C SER A 116 20.69 -27.81 -11.58
N ASP A 117 21.72 -28.66 -11.48
CA ASP A 117 21.60 -30.06 -11.11
C ASP A 117 22.04 -30.32 -9.65
N ASN A 118 22.08 -29.29 -8.81
CA ASN A 118 22.51 -29.44 -7.43
C ASN A 118 21.57 -30.34 -6.62
N GLU A 119 22.03 -31.53 -6.25
CA GLU A 119 21.27 -32.54 -5.51
C GLU A 119 20.73 -32.02 -4.17
N LYS A 120 21.50 -31.16 -3.46
CA LYS A 120 21.06 -30.56 -2.18
C LYS A 120 19.81 -29.68 -2.34
N LYS A 121 19.52 -29.22 -3.55
CA LYS A 121 18.37 -28.39 -3.89
C LYS A 121 17.32 -29.13 -4.73
N ALA A 122 17.40 -30.46 -4.79
CA ALA A 122 16.46 -31.27 -5.57
C ALA A 122 14.99 -31.06 -5.15
N TYR A 123 14.72 -30.66 -3.91
CA TYR A 123 13.38 -30.32 -3.41
C TYR A 123 12.73 -29.14 -4.17
N LEU A 124 13.50 -28.32 -4.89
CA LEU A 124 12.99 -27.22 -5.72
C LEU A 124 12.48 -27.69 -7.09
N LYS A 125 12.86 -28.88 -7.56
CA LYS A 125 12.41 -29.45 -8.85
C LYS A 125 10.88 -29.52 -8.99
N PRO A 126 10.12 -30.12 -8.02
CA PRO A 126 8.66 -30.14 -8.11
C PRO A 126 8.07 -28.72 -8.06
N LYS A 127 8.66 -27.81 -7.29
CA LYS A 127 8.22 -26.41 -7.16
C LYS A 127 8.38 -25.65 -8.49
N LEU A 128 9.48 -25.87 -9.20
CA LEU A 128 9.70 -25.30 -10.54
C LEU A 128 8.67 -25.81 -11.55
N LYS A 129 8.40 -27.12 -11.58
CA LYS A 129 7.37 -27.69 -12.48
C LYS A 129 5.99 -27.09 -12.23
N GLN A 130 5.65 -26.84 -10.96
CA GLN A 130 4.39 -26.21 -10.60
C GLN A 130 4.35 -24.74 -11.07
N PHE A 131 5.43 -23.98 -10.90
CA PHE A 131 5.54 -22.63 -11.45
C PHE A 131 5.36 -22.62 -12.98
N GLU A 132 6.05 -23.50 -13.71
CA GLU A 132 5.93 -23.62 -15.16
C GLU A 132 4.51 -23.99 -15.60
N LYS A 133 3.79 -24.79 -14.80
CA LYS A 133 2.38 -25.08 -15.02
C LYS A 133 1.50 -23.83 -14.87
N TYR A 134 1.79 -22.94 -13.91
CA TYR A 134 1.09 -21.66 -13.80
C TYR A 134 1.37 -20.74 -14.98
N VAL A 135 2.61 -20.68 -15.46
CA VAL A 135 2.95 -19.96 -16.69
C VAL A 135 2.15 -20.51 -17.87
N LEU A 136 2.15 -21.83 -18.06
CA LEU A 136 1.46 -22.51 -19.16
C LEU A 136 -0.05 -22.22 -19.20
N GLN A 137 -0.69 -21.97 -18.05
CA GLN A 137 -2.13 -21.63 -17.98
C GLN A 137 -2.48 -20.27 -18.59
N GLN A 138 -1.51 -19.36 -18.72
CA GLN A 138 -1.73 -17.97 -19.12
C GLN A 138 -0.94 -17.57 -20.38
N ILE A 139 0.07 -18.37 -20.76
CA ILE A 139 0.98 -18.05 -21.86
C ILE A 139 0.27 -18.16 -23.23
N PRO A 140 0.64 -17.34 -24.25
CA PRO A 140 0.01 -17.45 -25.56
C PRO A 140 0.35 -18.78 -26.26
N ALA A 141 -0.59 -19.29 -27.05
CA ALA A 141 -0.42 -20.55 -27.79
C ALA A 141 0.78 -20.54 -28.77
N SER A 142 1.22 -19.36 -29.22
CA SER A 142 2.37 -19.16 -30.09
C SER A 142 3.70 -19.67 -29.50
N VAL A 143 3.79 -19.83 -28.18
CA VAL A 143 5.01 -20.27 -27.48
C VAL A 143 4.85 -21.60 -26.73
N VAL A 144 3.74 -22.29 -26.97
CA VAL A 144 3.49 -23.63 -26.42
C VAL A 144 3.99 -24.67 -27.42
N LYS A 145 4.81 -25.61 -26.94
CA LYS A 145 5.28 -26.76 -27.70
C LYS A 145 4.58 -28.02 -27.23
N THR A 146 4.21 -28.88 -28.16
CA THR A 146 3.72 -30.23 -27.88
C THR A 146 4.89 -31.21 -27.99
N LEU A 147 5.13 -31.97 -26.92
CA LEU A 147 6.13 -33.02 -26.90
C LEU A 147 5.58 -34.32 -27.54
N SER A 148 6.48 -35.26 -27.83
CA SER A 148 6.13 -36.55 -28.44
C SER A 148 5.20 -37.41 -27.58
N ASP A 149 5.17 -37.17 -26.28
CA ASP A 149 4.27 -37.83 -25.31
C ASP A 149 2.89 -37.17 -25.21
N GLY A 150 2.62 -36.14 -26.02
CA GLY A 150 1.37 -35.38 -26.01
C GLY A 150 1.29 -34.30 -24.93
N SER A 151 2.33 -34.13 -24.10
CA SER A 151 2.36 -33.07 -23.09
C SER A 151 2.67 -31.70 -23.69
N PHE A 152 2.14 -30.65 -23.07
CA PHE A 152 2.39 -29.26 -23.46
C PHE A 152 3.45 -28.65 -22.55
N VAL A 153 4.45 -28.01 -23.15
CA VAL A 153 5.53 -27.32 -22.43
C VAL A 153 5.73 -25.92 -22.99
N VAL A 154 6.20 -25.02 -22.14
CA VAL A 154 6.63 -23.68 -22.55
C VAL A 154 7.93 -23.80 -23.35
N ASP A 155 8.08 -23.02 -24.42
CA ASP A 155 9.33 -22.97 -25.16
C ASP A 155 10.51 -22.62 -24.24
N LYS A 156 11.61 -23.39 -24.31
CA LYS A 156 12.85 -23.13 -23.57
C LYS A 156 13.40 -21.72 -23.78
N ALA A 157 13.13 -21.11 -24.94
CA ALA A 157 13.51 -19.72 -25.21
C ALA A 157 12.87 -18.73 -24.21
N ILE A 158 11.69 -19.07 -23.65
CA ILE A 158 10.99 -18.21 -22.69
C ILE A 158 11.49 -18.39 -21.25
N GLN A 159 12.01 -19.58 -20.90
CA GLN A 159 12.47 -19.89 -19.54
C GLN A 159 13.61 -18.96 -19.06
N GLY A 160 14.36 -18.36 -19.99
CA GLY A 160 15.38 -17.36 -19.68
C GLY A 160 14.83 -16.10 -19.01
N TYR A 161 13.57 -15.76 -19.28
CA TYR A 161 12.90 -14.55 -18.76
C TYR A 161 12.21 -14.77 -17.40
N TYR A 162 12.34 -15.96 -16.82
CA TYR A 162 11.95 -16.21 -15.42
C TYR A 162 12.98 -15.66 -14.43
N GLU A 163 14.13 -15.15 -14.89
CA GLU A 163 15.17 -14.62 -14.02
C GLU A 163 14.66 -13.41 -13.20
N PRO A 164 14.67 -13.47 -11.86
CA PRO A 164 14.22 -12.36 -11.02
C PRO A 164 15.12 -11.12 -11.15
N GLY A 165 16.42 -11.33 -11.40
CA GLY A 165 17.37 -10.22 -11.59
C GLY A 165 17.21 -9.44 -12.90
N LEU A 166 16.36 -9.91 -13.83
CA LEU A 166 16.15 -9.25 -15.12
C LEU A 166 14.98 -8.27 -15.03
N GLN A 167 15.22 -7.01 -15.37
CA GLN A 167 14.17 -5.98 -15.32
C GLN A 167 13.13 -6.18 -16.42
N THR A 168 11.92 -5.62 -16.24
CA THR A 168 10.84 -5.74 -17.22
C THR A 168 11.24 -5.14 -18.58
N GLY A 169 11.93 -4.00 -18.58
CA GLY A 169 12.48 -3.40 -19.80
C GLY A 169 13.43 -4.33 -20.55
N ASP A 170 14.34 -4.99 -19.83
CA ASP A 170 15.30 -5.95 -20.41
C ASP A 170 14.60 -7.21 -20.94
N LYS A 171 13.60 -7.72 -20.21
CA LYS A 171 12.78 -8.85 -20.64
C LYS A 171 12.07 -8.54 -21.97
N LEU A 172 11.48 -7.35 -22.10
CA LEU A 172 10.82 -6.89 -23.34
C LEU A 172 11.81 -6.75 -24.50
N ALA A 173 12.97 -6.12 -24.26
CA ALA A 173 14.01 -5.99 -25.28
C ALA A 173 14.55 -7.35 -25.74
N GLY A 174 14.75 -8.27 -24.80
CA GLY A 174 15.17 -9.64 -25.09
C GLY A 174 14.16 -10.41 -25.94
N LEU A 175 12.87 -10.33 -25.59
CA LEU A 175 11.81 -10.97 -26.37
C LEU A 175 11.66 -10.38 -27.77
N LEU A 176 11.83 -9.06 -27.92
CA LEU A 176 11.87 -8.39 -29.22
C LEU A 176 13.03 -8.93 -30.08
N ASN A 177 14.22 -9.06 -29.50
CA ASN A 177 15.40 -9.60 -30.19
C ASN A 177 15.25 -11.09 -30.54
N ALA A 178 14.46 -11.84 -29.75
CA ALA A 178 14.09 -13.22 -30.04
C ALA A 178 13.02 -13.36 -31.14
N GLY A 179 12.50 -12.24 -31.69
CA GLY A 179 11.57 -12.23 -32.82
C GLY A 179 10.09 -12.29 -32.43
N PHE A 180 9.75 -12.15 -31.14
CA PHE A 180 8.36 -12.15 -30.70
C PHE A 180 7.64 -10.86 -31.08
N SER A 181 6.37 -10.98 -31.51
CA SER A 181 5.53 -9.82 -31.79
C SER A 181 5.27 -9.02 -30.50
N ARG A 182 4.94 -7.73 -30.60
CA ARG A 182 4.58 -6.93 -29.41
C ARG A 182 3.40 -7.52 -28.62
N GLY A 183 2.45 -8.12 -29.33
CA GLY A 183 1.33 -8.80 -28.70
C GLY A 183 1.78 -10.00 -27.88
N ASP A 184 2.67 -10.84 -28.45
CA ASP A 184 3.25 -11.98 -27.73
C ASP A 184 4.13 -11.52 -26.56
N GLN A 185 4.97 -10.49 -26.74
CA GLN A 185 5.80 -9.92 -25.67
C GLN A 185 4.96 -9.57 -24.45
N ARG A 186 3.87 -8.82 -24.65
CA ARG A 186 2.94 -8.43 -23.59
C ARG A 186 2.32 -9.65 -22.91
N LEU A 187 1.84 -10.62 -23.69
CA LEU A 187 1.17 -11.80 -23.14
C LEU A 187 2.15 -12.72 -22.38
N ILE A 188 3.39 -12.87 -22.85
CA ILE A 188 4.44 -13.66 -22.20
C ILE A 188 4.80 -13.04 -20.84
N ILE A 189 5.11 -11.74 -20.79
CA ILE A 189 5.49 -11.08 -19.53
C ILE A 189 4.34 -11.12 -18.53
N ASN A 190 3.12 -10.79 -18.95
CA ASN A 190 1.96 -10.83 -18.06
C ASN A 190 1.64 -12.25 -17.59
N ALA A 191 1.91 -13.29 -18.40
CA ALA A 191 1.75 -14.68 -18.00
C ALA A 191 2.77 -15.09 -16.92
N ILE A 192 4.03 -14.66 -17.05
CA ILE A 192 5.07 -14.88 -16.04
C ILE A 192 4.69 -14.17 -14.74
N SER A 193 4.33 -12.89 -14.79
CA SER A 193 3.95 -12.11 -13.61
C SER A 193 2.71 -12.66 -12.90
N LYS A 194 1.70 -13.14 -13.64
CA LYS A 194 0.56 -13.85 -13.04
C LYS A 194 0.94 -15.20 -12.42
N ALA A 195 1.92 -15.89 -12.98
CA ALA A 195 2.43 -17.14 -12.40
C ALA A 195 3.21 -16.88 -11.10
N GLU A 196 3.98 -15.80 -11.04
CA GLU A 196 4.68 -15.33 -9.82
C GLU A 196 3.67 -14.99 -8.73
N GLU A 197 2.67 -14.15 -9.02
CA GLU A 197 1.58 -13.82 -8.09
C GLU A 197 0.86 -15.07 -7.58
N LYS A 198 0.50 -15.98 -8.49
CA LYS A 198 -0.21 -17.21 -8.13
C LYS A 198 0.64 -18.14 -7.29
N TYR A 199 1.93 -18.29 -7.61
CA TYR A 199 2.85 -19.09 -6.80
C TYR A 199 2.93 -18.53 -5.38
N VAL A 200 3.18 -17.22 -5.26
CA VAL A 200 3.35 -16.56 -3.96
C VAL A 200 2.06 -16.63 -3.15
N ASN A 201 0.90 -16.38 -3.75
CA ASN A 201 -0.39 -16.46 -3.05
C ASN A 201 -0.70 -17.85 -2.51
N VAL A 202 -0.49 -18.90 -3.31
CA VAL A 202 -0.74 -20.29 -2.88
C VAL A 202 0.27 -20.69 -1.81
N ARG A 203 1.56 -20.43 -2.05
CA ARG A 203 2.62 -20.84 -1.13
C ARG A 203 2.59 -20.06 0.19
N SER A 204 2.24 -18.78 0.16
CA SER A 204 2.08 -18.00 1.39
C SER A 204 0.90 -18.52 2.22
N LYS A 205 -0.21 -18.97 1.60
CA LYS A 205 -1.32 -19.56 2.36
C LYS A 205 -0.89 -20.85 3.08
N GLU A 206 -0.15 -21.72 2.42
CA GLU A 206 0.35 -22.96 3.04
C GLU A 206 1.26 -22.67 4.24
N ILE A 207 2.15 -21.69 4.11
CA ILE A 207 3.06 -21.30 5.20
C ILE A 207 2.29 -20.58 6.30
N PHE A 208 1.31 -19.74 5.96
CA PHE A 208 0.41 -19.11 6.91
C PHE A 208 -0.32 -20.17 7.76
N ASP A 209 -0.86 -21.20 7.12
CA ASP A 209 -1.54 -22.31 7.80
C ASP A 209 -0.58 -23.13 8.66
N MET A 210 0.62 -23.43 8.14
CA MET A 210 1.66 -24.14 8.89
C MET A 210 2.13 -23.36 10.12
N LEU A 211 2.20 -22.03 10.04
CA LEU A 211 2.55 -21.19 11.18
C LEU A 211 1.44 -21.13 12.23
N GLY A 212 0.22 -21.57 11.93
CA GLY A 212 -0.94 -21.52 12.84
C GLY A 212 -1.88 -20.33 12.59
N GLY A 213 -1.80 -19.69 11.42
CA GLY A 213 -2.74 -18.66 11.02
C GLY A 213 -4.10 -19.25 10.63
N GLU A 214 -5.18 -18.55 11.00
CA GLU A 214 -6.55 -18.99 10.73
C GLU A 214 -7.36 -17.86 10.07
N CYS A 215 -7.90 -18.11 8.89
CA CYS A 215 -8.87 -17.23 8.24
C CYS A 215 -9.69 -18.00 7.19
N GLU A 216 -10.93 -17.55 6.98
CA GLU A 216 -11.81 -18.09 5.94
C GLU A 216 -11.45 -17.55 4.56
N GLU A 217 -11.30 -16.22 4.47
CA GLU A 217 -10.84 -15.55 3.25
C GLU A 217 -9.38 -15.17 3.40
N TYR A 218 -8.55 -15.68 2.48
CA TYR A 218 -7.14 -15.33 2.37
C TYR A 218 -6.82 -14.95 0.92
N VAL A 219 -6.41 -13.70 0.72
CA VAL A 219 -5.90 -13.25 -0.58
C VAL A 219 -4.59 -12.53 -0.36
N ASN A 220 -3.54 -12.99 -1.02
CA ASN A 220 -2.22 -12.39 -0.97
C ASN A 220 -1.83 -11.88 -2.36
N LEU A 221 -1.37 -10.63 -2.42
CA LEU A 221 -1.01 -9.94 -3.65
C LEU A 221 0.37 -9.27 -3.50
N ILE A 222 1.22 -9.48 -4.51
CA ILE A 222 2.45 -8.74 -4.70
C ILE A 222 2.26 -7.73 -5.84
N SER A 223 2.44 -6.45 -5.52
CA SER A 223 2.08 -5.34 -6.41
C SER A 223 3.33 -4.55 -6.77
N ALA A 224 3.70 -4.50 -8.05
CA ALA A 224 4.67 -3.54 -8.57
C ALA A 224 3.96 -2.42 -9.36
N ALA A 225 4.42 -1.19 -9.17
CA ALA A 225 4.00 -0.03 -9.95
C ALA A 225 5.23 0.78 -10.35
N GLY A 226 5.23 1.41 -11.53
CA GLY A 226 6.35 2.20 -12.04
C GLY A 226 6.64 1.92 -13.51
N ASP A 227 7.81 2.32 -13.99
CA ASP A 227 8.21 2.19 -15.41
C ASP A 227 9.01 0.91 -15.75
N GLY A 228 9.39 0.13 -14.73
CA GLY A 228 10.07 -1.16 -14.89
C GLY A 228 11.50 -1.06 -15.42
N SER A 229 12.14 0.10 -15.26
CA SER A 229 13.50 0.43 -15.72
C SER A 229 14.61 0.26 -14.67
N GLY A 230 14.25 -0.12 -13.45
CA GLY A 230 15.18 -0.59 -12.42
C GLY A 230 15.00 0.07 -11.05
N TRP A 231 14.97 -0.78 -10.02
CA TRP A 231 14.77 -0.39 -8.63
C TRP A 231 16.07 -0.21 -7.82
N SER A 232 17.20 0.02 -8.49
CA SER A 232 18.50 0.15 -7.81
C SER A 232 18.60 1.37 -6.90
N SER A 233 17.77 2.38 -7.13
CA SER A 233 17.65 3.59 -6.30
C SER A 233 16.83 3.36 -5.03
N LEU A 234 16.05 2.29 -4.96
CA LEU A 234 15.31 1.94 -3.75
C LEU A 234 16.27 1.28 -2.76
N GLU A 235 16.35 1.83 -1.56
CA GLU A 235 17.12 1.21 -0.50
C GLU A 235 16.36 0.02 0.07
N GLY A 236 17.06 -1.11 0.19
CA GLY A 236 16.67 -2.18 1.10
C GLY A 236 17.28 -1.91 2.48
N ASN A 237 16.61 -2.39 3.53
CA ASN A 237 17.04 -2.32 4.93
C ASN A 237 18.58 -2.37 5.11
N PRO A 238 19.20 -1.49 5.93
CA PRO A 238 20.65 -1.40 6.09
C PRO A 238 21.34 -2.77 6.14
N GLN A 239 22.28 -2.97 5.22
CA GLN A 239 23.14 -4.15 5.21
C GLN A 239 23.94 -4.16 6.51
N ASN A 240 23.53 -5.00 7.46
CA ASN A 240 24.37 -5.33 8.60
C ASN A 240 25.44 -6.33 8.10
N PRO A 241 26.75 -5.99 8.14
CA PRO A 241 27.83 -6.82 7.63
C PRO A 241 27.96 -8.18 8.35
N TYR A 242 27.24 -8.38 9.45
CA TYR A 242 27.32 -9.56 10.29
C TYR A 242 26.28 -10.66 9.97
N ASN A 243 25.50 -10.60 8.87
CA ASN A 243 24.47 -11.61 8.53
C ASN A 243 24.38 -11.96 7.03
N ARG A 244 23.71 -13.09 6.70
CA ARG A 244 23.38 -13.43 5.30
C ARG A 244 22.53 -12.32 4.68
N VAL A 245 22.88 -11.91 3.46
CA VAL A 245 22.04 -11.03 2.64
C VAL A 245 20.84 -11.87 2.19
N LEU A 246 19.62 -11.49 2.61
CA LEU A 246 18.41 -12.04 2.03
C LEU A 246 18.39 -11.63 0.54
N PRO A 247 18.00 -12.53 -0.38
CA PRO A 247 17.92 -12.18 -1.79
C PRO A 247 17.00 -10.98 -1.98
N ASP A 248 17.32 -10.15 -2.98
CA ASP A 248 16.47 -9.05 -3.39
C ASP A 248 15.21 -9.61 -4.06
N ASP A 249 14.09 -9.58 -3.34
CA ASP A 249 12.80 -10.15 -3.72
C ASP A 249 11.98 -9.23 -4.64
N ARG A 250 12.41 -7.98 -4.84
CA ARG A 250 11.72 -6.99 -5.69
C ARG A 250 11.59 -7.43 -7.14
N GLY A 251 12.54 -8.23 -7.64
CA GLY A 251 12.52 -8.77 -9.00
C GLY A 251 11.42 -9.80 -9.30
N LEU A 252 10.73 -10.27 -8.26
CA LEU A 252 9.58 -11.19 -8.36
C LEU A 252 8.23 -10.49 -8.31
N PHE A 253 8.21 -9.16 -8.09
CA PHE A 253 6.95 -8.44 -8.03
C PHE A 253 6.37 -8.25 -9.43
N ALA A 254 5.08 -8.54 -9.53
CA ALA A 254 4.38 -8.57 -10.80
C ALA A 254 4.04 -7.17 -11.33
N PHE A 255 4.63 -6.84 -12.47
CA PHE A 255 4.22 -5.73 -13.32
C PHE A 255 3.13 -6.18 -14.30
N ASN A 256 2.18 -5.30 -14.57
CA ASN A 256 1.30 -5.44 -15.73
C ASN A 256 1.88 -4.62 -16.88
N VAL A 257 2.03 -5.24 -18.05
CA VAL A 257 2.46 -4.59 -19.29
C VAL A 257 1.25 -4.33 -20.17
N GLU A 258 1.12 -3.10 -20.64
CA GLU A 258 0.07 -2.68 -21.56
C GLU A 258 0.64 -2.04 -22.83
N GLU A 259 -0.15 -2.04 -23.91
CA GLU A 259 0.18 -1.33 -25.15
C GLU A 259 -0.42 0.08 -25.11
N HIS A 260 0.45 1.09 -25.14
CA HIS A 260 0.05 2.49 -25.15
C HIS A 260 0.24 3.10 -26.53
N ILE A 261 -0.59 4.11 -26.83
CA ILE A 261 -0.53 4.88 -28.06
C ILE A 261 -0.04 6.28 -27.73
N LYS A 262 1.14 6.64 -28.23
CA LYS A 262 1.63 8.02 -28.21
C LYS A 262 1.27 8.71 -29.52
N LEU A 263 0.47 9.77 -29.44
CA LEU A 263 0.28 10.68 -30.56
C LEU A 263 1.59 11.45 -30.79
N LYS A 264 2.11 11.42 -32.01
CA LYS A 264 3.25 12.26 -32.40
C LYS A 264 2.86 13.73 -32.27
N THR A 265 3.79 14.56 -31.84
CA THR A 265 3.58 16.01 -31.82
C THR A 265 3.32 16.53 -33.23
N PHE A 266 2.65 17.69 -33.32
CA PHE A 266 2.35 18.36 -34.60
C PHE A 266 3.62 18.65 -35.43
N GLU A 267 4.77 18.86 -34.77
CA GLU A 267 6.06 19.07 -35.43
C GLU A 267 6.65 17.78 -36.00
N GLU A 268 6.56 16.66 -35.25
CA GLU A 268 7.02 15.34 -35.69
C GLU A 268 6.18 14.76 -36.83
N SER A 269 4.88 15.06 -36.87
CA SER A 269 3.96 14.62 -37.93
C SER A 269 4.16 15.38 -39.25
N ARG A 270 4.65 16.63 -39.22
CA ARG A 270 5.01 17.38 -40.43
C ARG A 270 6.28 16.88 -41.10
N ALA A 271 7.24 16.40 -40.31
CA ALA A 271 8.57 16.02 -40.79
C ALA A 271 8.60 14.68 -41.55
N ARG A 272 7.66 13.77 -41.29
CA ARG A 272 7.62 12.43 -41.90
C ARG A 272 6.15 12.08 -42.16
N ARG A 273 5.76 11.84 -43.42
CA ARG A 273 4.44 11.32 -43.85
C ARG A 273 4.16 9.91 -43.29
N GLN A 274 4.25 9.73 -41.98
CA GLN A 274 4.05 8.48 -41.25
C GLN A 274 2.77 8.59 -40.42
N LYS A 275 2.17 7.44 -40.10
CA LYS A 275 0.99 7.37 -39.22
C LYS A 275 1.23 8.18 -37.94
N PRO A 276 0.21 8.92 -37.45
CA PRO A 276 0.33 9.85 -36.33
C PRO A 276 0.56 9.17 -34.97
N GLU A 277 0.53 7.84 -34.90
CA GLU A 277 0.55 7.06 -33.67
C GLU A 277 1.79 6.18 -33.58
N VAL A 278 2.51 6.28 -32.46
CA VAL A 278 3.57 5.33 -32.07
C VAL A 278 3.01 4.44 -30.97
N ARG A 279 2.94 3.13 -31.23
CA ARG A 279 2.57 2.14 -30.22
C ARG A 279 3.80 1.62 -29.51
N TYR A 280 3.75 1.54 -28.19
CA TYR A 280 4.84 1.04 -27.35
C TYR A 280 4.27 0.27 -26.17
N LEU A 281 5.08 -0.64 -25.61
CA LEU A 281 4.74 -1.33 -24.37
C LEU A 281 5.32 -0.56 -23.19
N SER A 282 4.54 -0.40 -22.13
CA SER A 282 5.03 0.09 -20.83
C SER A 282 4.27 -0.57 -19.71
N THR A 283 4.84 -0.48 -18.51
CA THR A 283 4.21 -0.94 -17.28
C THR A 283 3.26 0.11 -16.70
N ASP A 284 2.37 -0.34 -15.83
CA ASP A 284 1.44 0.55 -15.14
C ASP A 284 2.14 1.39 -14.04
N GLU A 285 1.97 2.71 -14.12
CA GLU A 285 2.35 3.64 -13.04
C GLU A 285 1.43 3.49 -11.82
N VAL A 286 0.20 3.00 -12.02
CA VAL A 286 -0.78 2.78 -10.95
C VAL A 286 -1.42 1.42 -11.12
N LYS A 287 -1.22 0.54 -10.13
CA LYS A 287 -1.87 -0.78 -10.08
C LYS A 287 -3.10 -0.70 -9.19
N VAL A 288 -4.24 -1.17 -9.71
CA VAL A 288 -5.52 -1.15 -9.00
C VAL A 288 -5.96 -2.58 -8.74
N ALA A 289 -6.24 -2.89 -7.48
CA ALA A 289 -6.80 -4.17 -7.06
C ALA A 289 -8.20 -3.96 -6.48
N GLU A 290 -9.16 -4.78 -6.92
CA GLU A 290 -10.55 -4.77 -6.43
C GLU A 290 -10.76 -5.93 -5.46
N PHE A 291 -11.39 -5.64 -4.33
CA PHE A 291 -11.72 -6.61 -3.29
C PHE A 291 -13.14 -6.37 -2.78
N ARG A 292 -13.62 -7.28 -1.94
CA ARG A 292 -14.90 -7.16 -1.24
C ARG A 292 -14.70 -7.33 0.26
N THR A 293 -15.46 -6.59 1.05
CA THR A 293 -15.52 -6.80 2.50
C THR A 293 -16.35 -8.05 2.82
N SER A 294 -16.04 -8.70 3.94
CA SER A 294 -16.92 -9.70 4.55
C SER A 294 -18.17 -9.06 5.13
N ALA A 295 -19.29 -9.79 5.10
CA ALA A 295 -20.56 -9.34 5.67
C ALA A 295 -20.69 -9.68 7.17
N GLU A 296 -20.05 -10.75 7.62
CA GLU A 296 -20.19 -11.26 9.00
C GLU A 296 -18.98 -10.91 9.87
N LYS A 297 -17.81 -10.71 9.25
CA LYS A 297 -16.51 -10.53 9.91
C LYS A 297 -15.87 -9.20 9.53
N SER A 298 -14.94 -8.72 10.36
CA SER A 298 -14.14 -7.56 9.99
C SER A 298 -13.18 -7.94 8.87
N THR A 299 -12.98 -7.01 7.94
CA THR A 299 -12.06 -7.20 6.81
C THR A 299 -10.77 -6.47 7.11
N THR A 300 -9.68 -7.22 7.19
CA THR A 300 -8.34 -6.70 7.51
C THR A 300 -7.48 -6.72 6.25
N ILE A 301 -6.83 -5.60 5.98
CA ILE A 301 -5.92 -5.39 4.86
C ILE A 301 -4.55 -5.08 5.45
N HIS A 302 -3.61 -6.01 5.32
CA HIS A 302 -2.24 -5.80 5.72
C HIS A 302 -1.42 -5.23 4.56
N LEU A 303 -0.51 -4.30 4.87
CA LEU A 303 0.28 -3.58 3.89
C LEU A 303 1.76 -3.54 4.32
N ASP A 304 2.67 -4.00 3.46
CA ASP A 304 4.12 -3.88 3.68
C ASP A 304 4.82 -3.39 2.41
N VAL A 305 5.65 -2.35 2.54
CA VAL A 305 6.34 -1.73 1.40
C VAL A 305 7.72 -2.35 1.20
N PHE A 306 8.00 -2.90 0.03
CA PHE A 306 9.25 -3.58 -0.33
C PHE A 306 10.27 -2.60 -0.92
N GLY A 307 10.71 -1.67 -0.08
CA GLY A 307 11.72 -0.66 -0.40
C GLY A 307 11.15 0.75 -0.35
N TYR A 308 11.96 1.70 0.10
CA TYR A 308 11.55 3.10 0.21
C TYR A 308 12.38 3.97 -0.73
N HIS A 309 11.79 5.09 -1.14
CA HIS A 309 12.43 6.05 -2.02
C HIS A 309 12.89 7.28 -1.20
N PRO A 310 14.16 7.70 -1.27
CA PRO A 310 14.69 8.76 -0.42
C PRO A 310 14.07 10.15 -0.69
N GLU A 311 13.62 10.42 -1.93
CA GLU A 311 13.04 11.73 -2.29
C GLU A 311 11.50 11.73 -2.47
N ARG A 312 10.81 10.58 -2.34
CA ARG A 312 9.40 10.43 -2.70
C ARG A 312 8.70 9.51 -1.72
N GLN A 313 7.51 9.90 -1.30
CA GLN A 313 6.71 9.06 -0.41
C GLN A 313 5.87 8.09 -1.24
N THR A 314 6.03 6.79 -0.99
CA THR A 314 5.12 5.76 -1.48
C THR A 314 3.69 6.17 -1.14
N THR A 315 2.77 6.11 -2.10
CA THR A 315 1.38 6.53 -1.90
C THR A 315 0.45 5.37 -2.21
N LEU A 316 -0.42 5.06 -1.24
CA LEU A 316 -1.50 4.10 -1.38
C LEU A 316 -2.84 4.80 -1.11
N ALA A 317 -3.86 4.47 -1.89
CA ALA A 317 -5.22 4.92 -1.61
C ALA A 317 -6.16 3.71 -1.56
N ILE A 318 -6.83 3.52 -0.42
CA ILE A 318 -7.91 2.55 -0.27
C ILE A 318 -9.20 3.33 -0.50
N GLN A 319 -10.05 2.90 -1.44
CA GLN A 319 -11.29 3.58 -1.77
C GLN A 319 -12.50 2.66 -1.58
N LYS A 320 -13.44 3.04 -0.71
CA LYS A 320 -14.69 2.31 -0.43
C LYS A 320 -15.87 3.27 -0.35
N GLY A 321 -16.94 3.00 -1.08
CA GLY A 321 -18.17 3.81 -1.00
C GLY A 321 -18.00 5.31 -1.33
N GLY A 322 -16.97 5.69 -2.09
CA GLY A 322 -16.63 7.09 -2.39
C GLY A 322 -15.66 7.74 -1.39
N SER A 323 -15.48 7.14 -0.20
CA SER A 323 -14.46 7.51 0.78
C SER A 323 -13.09 7.01 0.36
N SER A 324 -12.04 7.78 0.69
CA SER A 324 -10.66 7.43 0.41
C SER A 324 -9.78 7.56 1.66
N TYR A 325 -9.01 6.51 1.93
CA TYR A 325 -8.04 6.41 3.02
C TYR A 325 -6.66 6.39 2.38
N ILE A 326 -5.90 7.46 2.58
CA ILE A 326 -4.57 7.62 1.97
C ILE A 326 -3.53 7.23 2.98
N LEU A 327 -2.56 6.43 2.54
CA LEU A 327 -1.41 6.02 3.32
C LEU A 327 -0.12 6.44 2.61
N TYR A 328 0.79 7.04 3.36
CA TYR A 328 2.05 7.58 2.91
C TYR A 328 3.21 6.80 3.53
N GLY A 329 4.18 6.42 2.70
CA GLY A 329 5.40 5.76 3.14
C GLY A 329 6.46 6.74 3.64
N LYS A 330 7.31 6.29 4.55
CA LYS A 330 8.50 7.04 4.98
C LYS A 330 9.67 6.81 4.03
N ASN A 331 10.65 7.71 4.09
CA ASN A 331 11.83 7.70 3.22
C ASN A 331 12.99 6.87 3.80
N ASP A 332 12.82 6.30 4.99
CA ASP A 332 13.83 5.53 5.74
C ASP A 332 13.26 4.24 6.38
N THR A 333 11.96 3.99 6.26
CA THR A 333 11.29 2.79 6.78
C THR A 333 10.34 2.19 5.74
N ARG A 334 9.90 0.95 5.96
CA ARG A 334 8.92 0.25 5.11
C ARG A 334 7.47 0.54 5.51
N LEU A 335 7.28 1.38 6.53
CA LEU A 335 6.00 1.62 7.17
C LEU A 335 5.22 2.69 6.43
N LEU A 336 3.91 2.57 6.53
CA LEU A 336 2.92 3.49 6.02
C LEU A 336 2.22 4.20 7.18
N SER A 337 1.76 5.43 6.93
CA SER A 337 0.98 6.22 7.86
C SER A 337 -0.10 7.03 7.14
N PRO A 338 -1.29 7.23 7.73
CA PRO A 338 -2.27 8.20 7.22
C PRO A 338 -1.79 9.65 7.27
N ASP A 339 -0.77 9.94 8.07
CA ASP A 339 -0.22 11.29 8.20
C ASP A 339 0.63 11.67 6.99
N SER A 340 0.18 12.69 6.25
CA SER A 340 0.91 13.23 5.10
C SER A 340 2.25 13.91 5.46
N ALA A 341 2.48 14.25 6.73
CA ALA A 341 3.73 14.81 7.23
C ALA A 341 4.71 13.72 7.73
N TYR A 342 4.35 12.44 7.62
CA TYR A 342 5.09 11.31 8.16
C TYR A 342 6.48 11.12 7.52
N GLY A 343 6.59 11.34 6.21
CA GLY A 343 7.85 11.29 5.47
C GLY A 343 8.35 12.66 5.00
N GLU A 344 9.47 12.65 4.29
CA GLU A 344 10.02 13.83 3.61
C GLU A 344 9.85 13.71 2.08
N GLY A 345 10.16 14.77 1.33
CA GLY A 345 10.17 14.73 -0.13
C GLY A 345 8.83 15.02 -0.83
N THR A 346 8.67 14.49 -2.04
CA THR A 346 7.53 14.79 -2.90
C THR A 346 6.42 13.77 -2.70
N THR A 347 5.20 14.24 -2.46
CA THR A 347 3.99 13.40 -2.40
C THR A 347 3.20 13.48 -3.70
N TYR A 348 2.40 12.46 -4.00
CA TYR A 348 1.51 12.48 -5.15
C TYR A 348 0.53 13.68 -5.11
N TRP A 349 0.03 14.00 -3.92
CA TRP A 349 -0.81 15.17 -3.67
C TRP A 349 -0.14 16.50 -4.04
N ARG A 350 1.16 16.64 -3.77
CA ARG A 350 1.93 17.83 -4.17
C ARG A 350 2.00 17.97 -5.68
N LEU A 351 2.13 16.87 -6.42
CA LEU A 351 2.14 16.89 -7.89
C LEU A 351 0.77 17.26 -8.47
N ILE A 352 -0.33 16.80 -7.85
CA ILE A 352 -1.69 17.21 -8.21
C ILE A 352 -1.82 18.74 -8.07
N LYS A 353 -1.42 19.29 -6.92
CA LYS A 353 -1.42 20.74 -6.70
C LYS A 353 -0.53 21.49 -7.68
N GLU A 354 0.66 20.97 -7.99
CA GLU A 354 1.53 21.63 -8.97
C GLU A 354 0.89 21.64 -10.36
N LEU A 355 0.28 20.54 -10.79
CA LEU A 355 -0.45 20.46 -12.07
C LEU A 355 -1.58 21.50 -12.13
N GLU A 356 -2.36 21.60 -11.07
CA GLU A 356 -3.50 22.51 -10.97
C GLU A 356 -3.08 23.99 -10.86
N GLU A 357 -2.29 24.32 -9.85
CA GLU A 357 -2.03 25.72 -9.45
C GLU A 357 -0.95 26.40 -10.31
N LYS A 358 -0.04 25.62 -10.91
CA LYS A 358 1.09 26.15 -11.69
C LYS A 358 0.89 25.92 -13.18
N TYR A 359 0.70 24.68 -13.63
CA TYR A 359 0.67 24.38 -15.06
C TYR A 359 -0.67 24.73 -15.71
N ILE A 360 -1.79 24.26 -15.16
CA ILE A 360 -3.13 24.56 -15.68
C ILE A 360 -3.43 26.06 -15.57
N LYS A 361 -3.15 26.68 -14.42
CA LYS A 361 -3.31 28.12 -14.24
C LYS A 361 -2.53 28.94 -15.27
N LYS A 362 -1.26 28.60 -15.51
CA LYS A 362 -0.42 29.30 -16.51
C LYS A 362 -1.01 29.21 -17.93
N VAL A 363 -1.51 28.04 -18.33
CA VAL A 363 -2.13 27.89 -19.66
C VAL A 363 -3.48 28.62 -19.73
N ASN A 364 -4.28 28.59 -18.67
CA ASN A 364 -5.51 29.39 -18.58
C ASN A 364 -5.21 30.90 -18.70
N ASP A 365 -4.18 31.41 -18.02
CA ASP A 365 -3.78 32.82 -18.13
C ASP A 365 -3.29 33.18 -19.54
N LEU A 366 -2.63 32.25 -20.24
CA LEU A 366 -2.23 32.43 -21.65
C LEU A 366 -3.43 32.44 -22.61
N LEU A 367 -4.50 31.71 -22.32
CA LEU A 367 -5.71 31.70 -23.14
C LEU A 367 -6.60 32.92 -22.85
N TYR A 368 -6.93 33.11 -21.57
CA TYR A 368 -8.02 34.00 -21.10
C TYR A 368 -7.54 35.25 -20.36
N GLY A 369 -6.24 35.35 -20.05
CA GLY A 369 -5.71 36.47 -19.28
C GLY A 369 -5.78 37.81 -20.02
N LYS A 370 -5.48 38.91 -19.30
CA LYS A 370 -5.48 40.29 -19.87
C LYS A 370 -4.47 40.50 -21.01
N ARG A 371 -3.56 39.56 -21.23
CA ARG A 371 -2.62 39.50 -22.36
C ARG A 371 -2.70 38.15 -23.10
N GLY A 372 -3.75 37.38 -22.86
CA GLY A 372 -3.94 36.06 -23.44
C GLY A 372 -4.38 36.10 -24.90
N TYR A 373 -4.40 34.94 -25.53
CA TYR A 373 -4.70 34.79 -26.95
C TYR A 373 -6.06 35.36 -27.33
N GLU A 374 -7.11 35.16 -26.53
CA GLU A 374 -8.44 35.70 -26.84
C GLU A 374 -8.45 37.22 -26.90
N TYR A 375 -7.80 37.88 -25.93
CA TYR A 375 -7.67 39.33 -25.91
C TYR A 375 -6.83 39.85 -27.09
N LEU A 376 -5.73 39.17 -27.41
CA LEU A 376 -4.87 39.55 -28.53
C LEU A 376 -5.58 39.37 -29.88
N ILE A 377 -6.34 38.30 -30.04
CA ILE A 377 -7.16 38.02 -31.22
C ILE A 377 -8.23 39.10 -31.38
N ASP A 378 -9.02 39.40 -30.34
CA ASP A 378 -10.05 40.46 -30.40
C ASP A 378 -9.44 41.83 -30.74
N ARG A 379 -8.33 42.19 -30.08
CA ARG A 379 -7.61 43.44 -30.37
C ARG A 379 -7.13 43.49 -31.82
N GLN A 380 -6.61 42.39 -32.34
CA GLN A 380 -6.09 42.30 -33.70
C GLN A 380 -7.21 42.31 -34.75
N GLU A 381 -8.34 41.65 -34.48
CA GLU A 381 -9.54 41.69 -35.31
C GLU A 381 -10.11 43.11 -35.39
N LYS A 382 -10.19 43.83 -34.26
CA LYS A 382 -10.55 45.26 -34.23
C LYS A 382 -9.58 46.13 -35.03
N ALA A 383 -8.27 45.84 -34.94
CA ALA A 383 -7.25 46.56 -35.70
C ALA A 383 -7.39 46.31 -37.22
N ILE A 384 -7.69 45.08 -37.63
CA ILE A 384 -7.95 44.72 -39.04
C ILE A 384 -9.17 45.49 -39.56
N VAL A 385 -10.29 45.48 -38.85
CA VAL A 385 -11.51 46.23 -39.23
C VAL A 385 -11.21 47.72 -39.39
N LYS A 386 -10.41 48.30 -38.49
CA LYS A 386 -9.99 49.71 -38.58
C LYS A 386 -9.13 49.98 -39.81
N THR A 387 -8.15 49.11 -40.11
CA THR A 387 -7.30 49.22 -41.30
C THR A 387 -8.12 49.10 -42.59
N GLU A 388 -9.04 48.13 -42.66
CA GLU A 388 -9.93 47.94 -43.82
C GLU A 388 -10.82 49.17 -44.06
N LEU A 389 -11.32 49.80 -42.99
CA LEU A 389 -12.08 51.05 -43.10
C LEU A 389 -11.21 52.22 -43.60
N LEU A 390 -9.94 52.30 -43.18
CA LEU A 390 -9.00 53.30 -43.68
C LEU A 390 -8.66 53.08 -45.16
N ILE A 391 -8.47 51.82 -45.58
CA ILE A 391 -8.27 51.45 -46.98
C ILE A 391 -9.44 51.95 -47.82
N LYS A 392 -10.68 51.61 -47.44
CA LYS A 392 -11.90 52.09 -48.14
C LYS A 392 -11.96 53.62 -48.24
N LYS A 393 -11.62 54.34 -47.15
CA LYS A 393 -11.58 55.81 -47.16
C LYS A 393 -10.49 56.37 -48.08
N THR A 394 -9.31 55.74 -48.14
CA THR A 394 -8.21 56.15 -49.02
C THR A 394 -8.51 55.83 -50.49
N GLU A 395 -9.11 54.67 -50.78
CA GLU A 395 -9.59 54.30 -52.12
C GLU A 395 -10.61 55.31 -52.64
N TYR A 396 -11.61 55.68 -51.82
CA TYR A 396 -12.58 56.71 -52.16
C TYR A 396 -11.94 58.09 -52.41
N LYS A 397 -10.92 58.47 -51.64
CA LYS A 397 -10.16 59.72 -51.86
C LYS A 397 -9.35 59.68 -53.15
N LEU A 398 -8.70 58.56 -53.44
CA LEU A 398 -7.97 58.33 -54.69
C LEU A 398 -8.90 58.41 -55.88
N ASP A 399 -10.08 57.80 -55.78
CA ASP A 399 -11.11 57.83 -56.80
C ASP A 399 -11.58 59.27 -57.09
N LYS A 400 -11.86 60.06 -56.04
CA LYS A 400 -12.15 61.50 -56.17
C LYS A 400 -11.01 62.31 -56.81
N LEU A 401 -9.76 61.97 -56.52
CA LEU A 401 -8.59 62.66 -57.09
C LEU A 401 -8.40 62.29 -58.57
N ARG A 402 -8.71 61.06 -58.97
CA ARG A 402 -8.68 60.58 -60.37
C ARG A 402 -9.74 61.27 -61.23
N HIS A 403 -10.90 61.57 -60.66
CA HIS A 403 -12.01 62.24 -61.36
C HIS A 403 -11.96 63.78 -61.31
N ARG A 404 -10.87 64.39 -60.82
CA ARG A 404 -10.71 65.85 -60.74
C ARG A 404 -10.00 66.38 -62.00
N PRO A 405 -10.62 67.28 -62.80
CA PRO A 405 -9.99 67.79 -64.03
C PRO A 405 -8.72 68.58 -63.70
N ALA A 406 -7.64 68.29 -64.43
CA ALA A 406 -6.35 68.95 -64.24
C ALA A 406 -6.44 70.44 -64.61
N LYS A 407 -6.02 71.34 -63.70
CA LYS A 407 -5.84 72.76 -64.04
C LYS A 407 -4.66 72.91 -64.99
N GLN A 408 -4.87 73.54 -66.15
CA GLN A 408 -3.81 73.82 -67.12
C GLN A 408 -2.63 74.58 -66.48
N PRO A 409 -1.37 74.24 -66.81
CA PRO A 409 -0.20 74.88 -66.23
C PRO A 409 -0.10 76.35 -66.67
N LYS A 410 0.11 77.27 -65.71
CA LYS A 410 0.48 78.67 -66.04
C LYS A 410 1.93 78.71 -66.53
N ILE A 411 2.12 78.77 -67.85
CA ILE A 411 3.43 78.96 -68.49
C ILE A 411 3.97 80.35 -68.11
N LYS A 412 4.99 80.41 -67.24
CA LYS A 412 5.83 81.61 -67.09
C LYS A 412 6.91 81.59 -68.18
N LYS A 413 6.85 82.53 -69.14
CA LYS A 413 7.90 82.74 -70.15
C LYS A 413 9.23 83.08 -69.45
N LYS A 414 10.18 82.14 -69.40
CA LYS A 414 11.59 82.44 -69.12
C LYS A 414 12.36 82.50 -70.44
N LYS A 415 13.03 83.63 -70.69
CA LYS A 415 13.96 83.84 -71.80
C LYS A 415 15.13 82.85 -71.68
N ILE A 416 15.35 82.06 -72.73
CA ILE A 416 16.51 81.19 -72.88
C ILE A 416 17.72 82.07 -73.23
N LYS A 417 18.78 82.03 -72.42
CA LYS A 417 20.13 82.46 -72.84
C LYS A 417 20.94 81.20 -73.16
N LYS A 418 21.42 81.10 -74.39
CA LYS A 418 22.42 80.11 -74.84
C LYS A 418 23.69 80.28 -74.00
N LYS A 419 24.25 79.16 -73.49
CA LYS A 419 25.71 79.01 -73.38
C LYS A 419 26.12 77.53 -73.33
N ASP A 420 27.01 77.24 -74.28
CA ASP A 420 28.15 76.33 -74.36
C ASP A 420 28.02 74.84 -74.00
N LEU A 421 28.18 74.05 -75.06
CA LEU A 421 28.69 72.69 -75.06
C LEU A 421 30.09 72.64 -74.43
N GLY A 422 30.25 71.89 -73.35
CA GLY A 422 31.55 71.62 -72.75
C GLY A 422 31.50 70.53 -71.69
N LYS A 423 31.93 69.31 -72.09
CA LYS A 423 32.53 68.23 -71.27
C LYS A 423 31.83 67.80 -69.96
N SER A 424 31.28 66.59 -69.94
CA SER A 424 31.92 65.41 -69.31
C SER A 424 30.99 64.19 -69.34
N ASP A 425 31.60 63.04 -69.59
CA ASP A 425 31.00 61.72 -69.46
C ASP A 425 30.56 61.39 -68.02
N GLN A 426 29.71 60.35 -67.97
CA GLN A 426 29.47 59.39 -66.89
C GLN A 426 28.24 59.57 -65.97
N SER A 427 27.37 58.57 -66.15
CA SER A 427 26.63 57.81 -65.13
C SER A 427 25.32 58.38 -64.60
N GLY A 428 24.31 57.49 -64.54
CA GLY A 428 23.13 57.68 -63.69
C GLY A 428 21.80 57.56 -64.43
N THR A 429 21.20 56.38 -64.33
CA THR A 429 19.74 56.15 -64.20
C THR A 429 18.82 57.32 -64.55
N GLY A 430 18.06 57.16 -65.63
CA GLY A 430 16.99 58.07 -66.01
C GLY A 430 15.93 58.19 -64.91
N HIS A 431 16.02 59.26 -64.11
CA HIS A 431 14.88 59.81 -63.40
C HIS A 431 14.41 61.08 -64.12
N PRO A 432 13.26 61.06 -64.80
CA PRO A 432 12.67 62.30 -65.31
C PRO A 432 12.18 63.12 -64.11
N THR A 433 12.91 64.18 -63.77
CA THR A 433 12.50 65.20 -62.78
C THR A 433 11.65 66.29 -63.44
N SER A 434 10.57 65.92 -64.12
CA SER A 434 9.48 66.86 -64.37
C SER A 434 8.77 67.15 -63.05
N ALA A 435 8.70 68.42 -62.65
CA ALA A 435 8.05 68.83 -61.40
C ALA A 435 6.57 68.42 -61.43
N LEU A 436 6.21 67.38 -60.65
CA LEU A 436 4.85 66.87 -60.52
C LEU A 436 3.88 68.02 -60.20
N ASN A 437 2.74 68.06 -60.91
CA ASN A 437 1.67 69.01 -60.58
C ASN A 437 1.16 68.74 -59.16
N ALA A 438 0.58 69.74 -58.51
CA ALA A 438 0.09 69.61 -57.13
C ALA A 438 -0.91 68.45 -56.93
N THR A 439 -1.66 68.10 -57.98
CA THR A 439 -2.60 66.96 -58.00
C THR A 439 -1.87 65.62 -58.09
N ASP A 440 -0.80 65.52 -58.89
CA ASP A 440 -0.02 64.29 -59.07
C ASP A 440 0.77 63.96 -57.79
N LYS A 441 1.30 64.99 -57.11
CA LYS A 441 1.92 64.82 -55.78
C LYS A 441 0.93 64.25 -54.76
N LYS A 442 -0.30 64.77 -54.71
CA LYS A 442 -1.35 64.29 -53.80
C LYS A 442 -1.79 62.86 -54.13
N THR A 443 -1.87 62.54 -55.42
CA THR A 443 -2.22 61.18 -55.88
C THR A 443 -1.15 60.17 -55.51
N ASN A 444 0.13 60.49 -55.72
CA ASN A 444 1.25 59.62 -55.34
C ASN A 444 1.33 59.41 -53.81
N ILE A 445 1.08 60.46 -53.01
CA ILE A 445 1.01 60.35 -51.54
C ILE A 445 -0.10 59.37 -51.10
N GLU A 446 -1.31 59.48 -51.65
CA GLU A 446 -2.42 58.59 -51.29
C GLU A 446 -2.24 57.16 -51.87
N GLN A 447 -1.56 57.00 -53.01
CA GLN A 447 -1.17 55.69 -53.56
C GLN A 447 -0.16 54.97 -52.65
N ASN A 448 0.91 55.66 -52.23
CA ASN A 448 1.89 55.09 -51.29
C ASN A 448 1.23 54.77 -49.93
N ARG A 449 0.29 55.61 -49.48
CA ARG A 449 -0.51 55.34 -48.29
C ARG A 449 -1.35 54.06 -48.43
N LEU A 450 -1.97 53.84 -49.59
CA LEU A 450 -2.75 52.63 -49.86
C LEU A 450 -1.87 51.38 -49.86
N ILE A 451 -0.70 51.43 -50.51
CA ILE A 451 0.28 50.34 -50.49
C ILE A 451 0.69 50.01 -49.05
N HIS A 452 1.04 51.02 -48.25
CA HIS A 452 1.38 50.83 -46.84
C HIS A 452 0.24 50.20 -46.04
N LEU A 453 -1.00 50.67 -46.21
CA LEU A 453 -2.17 50.13 -45.51
C LEU A 453 -2.45 48.68 -45.91
N ASN A 454 -2.28 48.31 -47.18
CA ASN A 454 -2.43 46.94 -47.65
C ASN A 454 -1.33 46.00 -47.12
N THR A 455 -0.08 46.47 -47.07
CA THR A 455 1.02 45.74 -46.43
C THR A 455 0.75 45.53 -44.94
N GLN A 456 0.25 46.57 -44.25
CA GLN A 456 -0.15 46.48 -42.85
C GLN A 456 -1.29 45.48 -42.65
N LEU A 457 -2.31 45.48 -43.51
CA LEU A 457 -3.42 44.53 -43.45
C LEU A 457 -2.95 43.08 -43.64
N SER A 458 -2.08 42.83 -44.62
CA SER A 458 -1.47 41.50 -44.85
C SER A 458 -0.73 41.00 -43.60
N ASN A 459 0.12 41.85 -43.03
CA ASN A 459 0.83 41.53 -41.78
C ASN A 459 -0.14 41.27 -40.62
N GLN A 460 -1.18 42.08 -40.50
CA GLN A 460 -2.18 41.90 -39.44
C GLN A 460 -2.93 40.58 -39.55
N LYS A 461 -3.31 40.17 -40.78
CA LYS A 461 -3.96 38.88 -41.06
C LYS A 461 -3.04 37.70 -40.80
N ARG A 462 -1.74 37.81 -41.12
CA ARG A 462 -0.73 36.79 -40.79
C ARG A 462 -0.60 36.60 -39.28
N ILE A 463 -0.46 37.69 -38.53
CA ILE A 463 -0.38 37.64 -37.05
C ILE A 463 -1.66 37.02 -36.47
N LEU A 464 -2.84 37.36 -37.00
CA LEU A 464 -4.10 36.76 -36.56
C LEU A 464 -4.13 35.24 -36.77
N ALA A 465 -3.64 34.76 -37.92
CA ALA A 465 -3.56 33.34 -38.21
C ALA A 465 -2.58 32.61 -37.29
N GLU A 466 -1.41 33.21 -37.02
CA GLU A 466 -0.43 32.70 -36.06
C GLU A 466 -1.02 32.62 -34.64
N LEU A 467 -1.69 33.68 -34.16
CA LEU A 467 -2.35 33.71 -32.85
C LEU A 467 -3.46 32.65 -32.72
N LYS A 468 -4.27 32.44 -33.77
CA LYS A 468 -5.32 31.40 -33.75
C LYS A 468 -4.72 29.99 -33.68
N LEU A 469 -3.64 29.74 -34.40
CA LEU A 469 -2.92 28.46 -34.35
C LEU A 469 -2.31 28.21 -32.96
N GLU A 470 -1.68 29.22 -32.35
CA GLU A 470 -1.12 29.10 -31.01
C GLU A 470 -2.20 28.90 -29.94
N MET A 471 -3.34 29.60 -30.06
CA MET A 471 -4.50 29.41 -29.19
C MET A 471 -5.01 27.98 -29.23
N GLU A 472 -5.17 27.40 -30.44
CA GLU A 472 -5.58 26.01 -30.61
C GLU A 472 -4.60 25.03 -29.93
N LYS A 473 -3.29 25.23 -30.10
CA LYS A 473 -2.27 24.44 -29.40
C LYS A 473 -2.38 24.54 -27.87
N ALA A 474 -2.62 25.75 -27.36
CA ALA A 474 -2.79 25.98 -25.92
C ALA A 474 -4.07 25.31 -25.38
N TYR A 475 -5.15 25.30 -26.16
CA TYR A 475 -6.38 24.56 -25.82
C TYR A 475 -6.14 23.05 -25.71
N PHE A 476 -5.46 22.45 -26.70
CA PHE A 476 -5.10 21.02 -26.64
C PHE A 476 -4.21 20.69 -25.44
N LEU A 477 -3.25 21.57 -25.14
CA LEU A 477 -2.38 21.41 -23.97
C LEU A 477 -3.17 21.46 -22.66
N LEU A 478 -4.08 22.43 -22.53
CA LEU A 478 -4.96 22.57 -21.36
C LEU A 478 -5.83 21.32 -21.17
N GLN A 479 -6.41 20.81 -22.26
CA GLN A 479 -7.24 19.60 -22.21
C GLN A 479 -6.42 18.37 -21.75
N GLY A 480 -5.20 18.22 -22.26
CA GLY A 480 -4.28 17.18 -21.81
C GLY A 480 -3.94 17.28 -20.32
N TYR A 481 -3.68 18.50 -19.83
CA TYR A 481 -3.41 18.74 -18.41
C TYR A 481 -4.63 18.47 -17.52
N LYS A 482 -5.83 18.90 -17.93
CA LYS A 482 -7.08 18.61 -17.19
C LYS A 482 -7.38 17.11 -17.15
N THR A 483 -7.17 16.41 -18.26
CA THR A 483 -7.35 14.94 -18.33
C THR A 483 -6.36 14.24 -17.39
N LYS A 484 -5.11 14.69 -17.35
CA LYS A 484 -4.12 14.16 -16.40
C LYS A 484 -4.51 14.47 -14.95
N LEU A 485 -4.99 15.68 -14.65
CA LEU A 485 -5.43 16.06 -13.32
C LEU A 485 -6.59 15.18 -12.84
N ASP A 486 -7.62 15.01 -13.68
CA ASP A 486 -8.77 14.15 -13.38
C ASP A 486 -8.34 12.71 -13.09
N LYS A 487 -7.42 12.15 -13.90
CA LYS A 487 -6.85 10.82 -13.66
C LYS A 487 -6.14 10.75 -12.30
N MET A 488 -5.30 11.72 -11.97
CA MET A 488 -4.56 11.74 -10.69
C MET A 488 -5.50 11.91 -9.49
N GLN A 489 -6.52 12.77 -9.60
CA GLN A 489 -7.52 12.96 -8.56
C GLN A 489 -8.36 11.68 -8.36
N LYS A 490 -8.71 10.98 -9.44
CA LYS A 490 -9.41 9.69 -9.35
C LYS A 490 -8.59 8.63 -8.61
N HIS A 491 -7.28 8.56 -8.81
CA HIS A 491 -6.42 7.62 -8.08
C HIS A 491 -6.39 7.91 -6.57
N MET A 492 -6.39 9.19 -6.18
CA MET A 492 -6.47 9.59 -4.78
C MET A 492 -7.88 9.46 -4.20
N GLY A 493 -8.92 9.57 -5.03
CA GLY A 493 -10.29 9.70 -4.57
C GLY A 493 -10.63 11.15 -4.21
N TYR A 494 -11.92 11.45 -4.12
CA TYR A 494 -12.41 12.83 -3.94
C TYR A 494 -12.76 13.18 -2.49
N LEU A 495 -13.05 12.19 -1.64
CA LEU A 495 -13.41 12.37 -0.24
C LEU A 495 -12.36 11.74 0.67
N PHE A 496 -11.44 12.54 1.19
CA PHE A 496 -10.43 12.06 2.12
C PHE A 496 -11.02 11.91 3.52
N MET A 497 -10.87 10.72 4.09
CA MET A 497 -11.35 10.42 5.43
C MET A 497 -10.42 11.05 6.47
N THR A 498 -11.01 11.81 7.39
CA THR A 498 -10.30 12.33 8.56
C THR A 498 -10.23 11.27 9.65
N TYR A 499 -9.16 11.28 10.41
CA TYR A 499 -8.90 10.34 11.49
C TYR A 499 -8.57 11.04 12.80
N GLU A 500 -8.72 10.29 13.89
CA GLU A 500 -8.16 10.60 15.21
C GLU A 500 -7.09 9.54 15.52
N GLN A 501 -5.98 9.94 16.13
CA GLN A 501 -4.88 9.05 16.49
C GLN A 501 -4.83 8.88 18.02
N GLU A 502 -4.82 7.63 18.47
CA GLU A 502 -4.54 7.25 19.86
C GLU A 502 -3.48 6.14 19.85
N ASP A 503 -2.31 6.43 20.42
CA ASP A 503 -1.10 5.60 20.32
C ASP A 503 -0.78 5.26 18.83
N ASP A 504 -0.73 3.96 18.50
CA ASP A 504 -0.46 3.44 17.15
C ASP A 504 -1.74 3.23 16.32
N ILE A 505 -2.92 3.57 16.84
CA ILE A 505 -4.20 3.31 16.18
C ILE A 505 -4.78 4.62 15.64
N PHE A 506 -4.98 4.65 14.33
CA PHE A 506 -5.67 5.71 13.60
C PHE A 506 -7.11 5.28 13.35
N THR A 507 -8.07 5.98 13.95
CA THR A 507 -9.51 5.69 13.80
C THR A 507 -10.16 6.72 12.89
N PHE A 508 -10.70 6.28 11.77
CA PHE A 508 -11.41 7.13 10.81
C PHE A 508 -12.86 7.38 11.25
N LYS A 509 -13.47 8.44 10.73
CA LYS A 509 -14.83 8.87 11.12
C LYS A 509 -15.93 7.82 10.94
N ASP A 510 -15.73 6.87 10.04
CA ASP A 510 -16.66 5.77 9.75
C ASP A 510 -16.42 4.54 10.64
N GLY A 511 -15.48 4.61 11.58
CA GLY A 511 -15.11 3.51 12.46
C GLY A 511 -14.06 2.56 11.88
N SER A 512 -13.61 2.78 10.63
CA SER A 512 -12.47 2.04 10.07
C SER A 512 -11.20 2.40 10.84
N THR A 513 -10.25 1.47 10.97
CA THR A 513 -9.02 1.70 11.71
C THR A 513 -7.78 1.36 10.90
N PHE A 514 -6.66 2.02 11.19
CA PHE A 514 -5.34 1.64 10.71
C PHE A 514 -4.40 1.52 11.92
N ASN A 515 -3.82 0.34 12.10
CA ASN A 515 -2.86 0.08 13.16
C ASN A 515 -1.44 0.23 12.59
N TYR A 516 -0.73 1.27 13.00
CA TYR A 516 0.62 1.55 12.55
C TYR A 516 1.64 0.50 13.04
N ALA A 517 1.44 -0.09 14.21
CA ALA A 517 2.37 -1.10 14.73
C ALA A 517 2.33 -2.40 13.89
N THR A 518 1.13 -2.80 13.42
CA THR A 518 0.95 -4.03 12.63
C THR A 518 0.78 -3.80 11.14
N GLN A 519 0.65 -2.53 10.71
CA GLN A 519 0.35 -2.12 9.33
C GLN A 519 -0.96 -2.69 8.78
N ASP A 520 -1.94 -2.93 9.67
CA ASP A 520 -3.24 -3.46 9.32
C ASP A 520 -4.29 -2.34 9.22
N PHE A 521 -4.95 -2.26 8.08
CA PHE A 521 -6.15 -1.46 7.88
C PHE A 521 -7.38 -2.35 8.07
N THR A 522 -8.33 -1.98 8.93
CA THR A 522 -9.52 -2.79 9.23
C THR A 522 -10.80 -2.05 8.89
N PHE A 523 -11.64 -2.66 8.06
CA PHE A 523 -13.06 -2.33 7.95
C PHE A 523 -13.86 -3.14 8.97
N ALA A 524 -14.75 -2.48 9.72
CA ALA A 524 -15.73 -3.17 10.51
C ALA A 524 -16.64 -4.05 9.64
N ASN A 525 -17.25 -5.07 10.24
CA ASN A 525 -18.30 -5.85 9.59
C ASN A 525 -19.49 -4.94 9.23
N ASN A 526 -20.06 -5.19 8.06
CA ASN A 526 -21.25 -4.50 7.57
C ASN A 526 -22.29 -5.56 7.19
N GLU A 527 -23.59 -5.29 7.35
CA GLU A 527 -24.66 -6.24 6.98
C GLU A 527 -24.59 -6.73 5.52
N ARG A 528 -23.82 -6.06 4.65
CA ARG A 528 -23.61 -6.42 3.24
C ARG A 528 -22.15 -6.30 2.86
N GLN A 529 -21.72 -7.19 1.97
CA GLN A 529 -20.42 -7.08 1.31
C GLN A 529 -20.38 -5.81 0.45
N GLU A 530 -19.31 -5.04 0.58
CA GLU A 530 -19.04 -3.85 -0.21
C GLU A 530 -17.76 -4.03 -1.01
N SER A 531 -17.77 -3.65 -2.29
CA SER A 531 -16.56 -3.59 -3.10
C SER A 531 -15.72 -2.37 -2.75
N PHE A 532 -14.41 -2.57 -2.66
CA PHE A 532 -13.43 -1.51 -2.46
C PHE A 532 -12.21 -1.72 -3.36
N PHE A 533 -11.45 -0.66 -3.56
CA PHE A 533 -10.29 -0.65 -4.44
C PHE A 533 -9.04 -0.22 -3.67
N ILE A 534 -7.92 -0.86 -3.94
CA ILE A 534 -6.60 -0.42 -3.48
C ILE A 534 -5.82 0.08 -4.69
N TYR A 535 -5.45 1.36 -4.66
CA TYR A 535 -4.61 2.02 -5.66
C TYR A 535 -3.18 2.08 -5.14
N HIS A 536 -2.29 1.31 -5.74
CA HIS A 536 -0.84 1.39 -5.55
C HIS A 536 -0.26 2.35 -6.57
N ILE A 537 0.24 3.50 -6.12
CA ILE A 537 0.59 4.65 -6.96
C ILE A 537 2.11 4.87 -6.96
N ALA A 538 2.75 4.64 -8.11
CA ALA A 538 4.09 5.13 -8.39
C ALA A 538 4.02 6.47 -9.12
N PHE A 539 5.00 7.35 -8.90
CA PHE A 539 5.06 8.63 -9.59
C PHE A 539 6.50 9.18 -9.73
N GLY A 540 6.70 9.97 -10.77
CA GLY A 540 7.95 10.67 -11.06
C GLY A 540 8.21 11.89 -10.16
N LYS A 541 9.46 12.37 -10.09
CA LYS A 541 9.85 13.56 -9.30
C LYS A 541 9.08 14.85 -9.65
N THR A 542 8.57 14.95 -10.87
CA THR A 542 7.80 16.10 -11.36
C THR A 542 6.57 15.61 -12.13
N VAL A 543 5.58 16.50 -12.27
CA VAL A 543 4.29 16.20 -12.94
C VAL A 543 4.46 15.57 -14.34
N PHE A 544 5.50 15.93 -15.09
CA PHE A 544 5.75 15.45 -16.45
C PHE A 544 7.09 14.71 -16.57
N ALA A 545 7.55 14.08 -15.48
CA ALA A 545 8.72 13.22 -15.51
C ALA A 545 8.57 12.14 -16.61
N LYS A 546 9.68 11.83 -17.26
CA LYS A 546 9.74 10.76 -18.28
C LYS A 546 9.94 9.38 -17.68
N GLN A 547 10.43 9.33 -16.45
CA GLN A 547 10.71 8.12 -15.69
C GLN A 547 9.88 8.17 -14.41
N CYS A 548 9.42 6.99 -14.02
CA CYS A 548 8.61 6.73 -12.85
C CYS A 548 9.24 5.57 -12.09
N ASP A 549 10.10 5.90 -11.14
CA ASP A 549 10.77 4.97 -10.23
C ASP A 549 9.75 4.04 -9.58
N GLU A 550 10.15 2.79 -9.40
CA GLU A 550 9.23 1.74 -8.98
C GLU A 550 8.92 1.78 -7.49
N THR A 551 7.75 1.25 -7.16
CA THR A 551 7.36 0.93 -5.79
C THR A 551 6.81 -0.49 -5.75
N PHE A 552 7.03 -1.18 -4.64
CA PHE A 552 6.65 -2.58 -4.45
C PHE A 552 5.90 -2.73 -3.13
N ILE A 553 4.75 -3.38 -3.17
CA ILE A 553 3.87 -3.49 -1.99
C ILE A 553 3.29 -4.90 -1.91
N HIS A 554 3.41 -5.49 -0.73
CA HIS A 554 2.67 -6.67 -0.31
C HIS A 554 1.33 -6.23 0.26
N ILE A 555 0.26 -6.84 -0.24
CA ILE A 555 -1.12 -6.61 0.21
C ILE A 555 -1.71 -7.97 0.58
N ASN A 556 -2.09 -8.15 1.84
CA ASN A 556 -2.86 -9.31 2.26
C ASN A 556 -4.26 -8.89 2.72
N LEU A 557 -5.27 -9.61 2.25
CA LEU A 557 -6.64 -9.53 2.70
C LEU A 557 -6.94 -10.75 3.56
N SER A 558 -7.46 -10.51 4.76
CA SER A 558 -7.99 -11.55 5.64
C SER A 558 -9.28 -11.12 6.31
N SER A 559 -10.13 -12.09 6.64
CA SER A 559 -11.35 -11.88 7.42
C SER A 559 -11.16 -12.41 8.85
N VAL A 560 -11.45 -11.59 9.86
CA VAL A 560 -11.21 -11.91 11.28
C VAL A 560 -12.51 -11.74 12.07
N GLY A 561 -12.81 -12.66 12.99
CA GLY A 561 -13.97 -12.58 13.87
C GLY A 561 -13.81 -11.51 14.95
N GLU A 562 -14.91 -10.87 15.39
CA GLU A 562 -14.86 -9.83 16.45
C GLU A 562 -14.22 -10.30 17.78
N LYS A 563 -14.26 -11.62 18.05
CA LYS A 563 -13.74 -12.24 19.28
C LYS A 563 -12.22 -12.53 19.22
N GLU A 564 -11.55 -12.28 18.10
CA GLU A 564 -10.15 -12.66 17.83
C GLU A 564 -9.14 -11.50 18.00
N LYS A 565 -9.50 -10.44 18.71
CA LYS A 565 -8.53 -9.37 19.05
C LYS A 565 -7.51 -9.85 20.07
N TYR A 566 -6.34 -10.28 19.62
CA TYR A 566 -5.05 -10.46 20.33
C TYR A 566 -5.14 -10.49 21.85
N THR A 567 -5.93 -11.43 22.35
CA THR A 567 -6.03 -11.67 23.77
C THR A 567 -4.92 -12.61 24.14
N TYR A 568 -4.01 -12.15 25.00
CA TYR A 568 -3.14 -13.00 25.78
C TYR A 568 -4.03 -13.84 26.72
N GLU A 569 -4.68 -14.89 26.23
CA GLU A 569 -5.52 -15.75 27.07
C GLU A 569 -6.02 -17.04 26.40
N LYS A 570 -5.83 -18.17 27.10
CA LYS A 570 -6.92 -19.04 27.63
C LYS A 570 -6.32 -20.14 28.50
N VAL A 571 -5.84 -19.80 29.70
CA VAL A 571 -5.60 -20.86 30.70
C VAL A 571 -6.92 -21.11 31.43
N VAL A 572 -7.61 -22.15 30.98
CA VAL A 572 -8.77 -22.72 31.66
C VAL A 572 -8.27 -23.90 32.48
N ALA A 573 -8.25 -23.76 33.80
CA ALA A 573 -7.91 -24.86 34.68
C ALA A 573 -9.19 -25.45 35.30
N LYS A 574 -9.34 -26.77 35.20
CA LYS A 574 -10.37 -27.56 35.89
C LYS A 574 -9.73 -28.30 37.07
N ASN A 575 -10.18 -27.99 38.29
CA ASN A 575 -10.02 -28.79 39.53
C ASN A 575 -8.58 -29.15 40.00
N ARG A 576 -8.19 -28.73 41.24
CA ARG A 576 -6.97 -29.07 42.04
C ARG A 576 -5.58 -29.11 41.36
N SER A 577 -5.45 -28.94 40.05
CA SER A 577 -4.17 -28.85 39.36
C SER A 577 -3.51 -27.52 39.70
N LYS A 578 -2.28 -27.60 40.24
CA LYS A 578 -1.37 -26.46 40.29
C LYS A 578 -1.19 -26.01 38.84
N VAL A 579 -1.59 -24.78 38.51
CA VAL A 579 -1.34 -24.23 37.18
C VAL A 579 0.16 -23.92 37.13
N GLU A 580 0.95 -24.90 36.72
CA GLU A 580 2.34 -24.65 36.37
C GLU A 580 2.37 -23.80 35.09
N MET A 581 3.26 -22.81 35.07
CA MET A 581 3.40 -21.92 33.93
C MET A 581 3.97 -22.71 32.76
N THR A 582 3.21 -22.82 31.67
CA THR A 582 3.69 -23.44 30.44
C THR A 582 4.68 -22.52 29.70
N VAL A 583 5.32 -23.04 28.65
CA VAL A 583 6.16 -22.21 27.76
C VAL A 583 5.32 -21.11 27.10
N SER A 584 4.10 -21.45 26.66
CA SER A 584 3.13 -20.50 26.12
C SER A 584 2.81 -19.36 27.10
N ASP A 585 2.54 -19.69 28.37
CA ASP A 585 2.26 -18.69 29.41
C ASP A 585 3.47 -17.77 29.63
N SER A 586 4.68 -18.33 29.55
CA SER A 586 5.92 -17.58 29.71
C SER A 586 6.13 -16.58 28.57
N ILE A 587 5.87 -17.01 27.33
CA ILE A 587 5.92 -16.16 26.14
C ILE A 587 4.92 -15.02 26.28
N GLN A 588 3.66 -15.33 26.56
CA GLN A 588 2.59 -14.34 26.70
C GLN A 588 2.89 -13.29 27.77
N LEU A 589 3.43 -13.73 28.92
CA LEU A 589 3.77 -12.82 30.00
C LEU A 589 4.96 -11.92 29.64
N MET A 590 5.95 -12.44 28.91
CA MET A 590 7.06 -11.65 28.40
C MET A 590 6.57 -10.56 27.43
N GLU A 591 5.60 -10.87 26.57
CA GLU A 591 4.98 -9.89 25.67
C GLU A 591 4.29 -8.76 26.45
N ILE A 592 3.52 -9.09 27.49
CA ILE A 592 2.91 -8.10 28.40
C ILE A 592 3.98 -7.20 29.04
N PHE A 593 5.10 -7.77 29.51
CA PHE A 593 6.17 -6.98 30.10
C PHE A 593 6.85 -6.06 29.08
N ARG A 594 7.07 -6.52 27.84
CA ARG A 594 7.59 -5.68 26.76
C ARG A 594 6.65 -4.53 26.42
N GLU A 595 5.34 -4.75 26.37
CA GLU A 595 4.37 -3.67 26.17
C GLU A 595 4.43 -2.58 27.26
N ILE A 596 4.69 -2.97 28.51
CA ILE A 596 4.89 -2.01 29.61
C ILE A 596 6.23 -1.27 29.46
N LEU A 597 7.30 -1.97 29.10
CA LEU A 597 8.65 -1.41 28.98
C LEU A 597 8.81 -0.51 27.76
N ASP A 598 8.38 -0.98 26.59
CA ASP A 598 8.65 -0.33 25.31
C ASP A 598 7.57 0.72 25.00
N ASN A 599 6.31 0.43 25.31
CA ASN A 599 5.17 1.28 24.93
C ASN A 599 4.54 2.04 26.11
N ASN A 600 5.10 1.96 27.32
CA ASN A 600 4.58 2.62 28.54
C ASN A 600 3.10 2.33 28.83
N LYS A 601 2.58 1.19 28.35
CA LYS A 601 1.16 0.85 28.51
C LYS A 601 0.81 0.69 29.99
N LYS A 602 -0.33 1.27 30.38
CA LYS A 602 -0.88 1.08 31.74
C LYS A 602 -1.51 -0.29 31.86
N LEU A 603 -1.49 -0.82 33.08
CA LEU A 603 -2.10 -2.10 33.40
C LEU A 603 -3.35 -1.88 34.25
N ASP A 604 -4.45 -2.51 33.85
CA ASP A 604 -5.71 -2.56 34.58
C ASP A 604 -6.04 -4.02 34.91
N PHE A 605 -6.83 -4.22 35.97
CA PHE A 605 -7.19 -5.56 36.43
C PHE A 605 -8.66 -5.65 36.76
N SER A 606 -9.37 -6.49 36.02
CA SER A 606 -10.78 -6.77 36.17
C SER A 606 -10.99 -8.16 36.79
N VAL A 607 -11.88 -8.30 37.76
CA VAL A 607 -12.09 -9.59 38.43
C VAL A 607 -13.57 -9.91 38.44
N TYR A 608 -13.90 -11.17 38.17
CA TYR A 608 -15.28 -11.64 37.95
C TYR A 608 -15.57 -12.96 38.68
N GLY A 609 -16.68 -13.00 39.40
CA GLY A 609 -17.30 -14.24 39.86
C GLY A 609 -18.35 -14.69 38.84
N GLY A 610 -18.10 -15.83 38.21
CA GLY A 610 -18.94 -16.44 37.17
C GLY A 610 -20.12 -17.25 37.72
N GLY A 611 -20.19 -17.49 39.03
CA GLY A 611 -21.31 -18.18 39.67
C GLY A 611 -21.30 -19.69 39.43
N ILE A 612 -22.50 -20.28 39.41
CA ILE A 612 -22.68 -21.72 39.22
C ILE A 612 -22.27 -22.09 37.78
N LEU A 613 -21.36 -23.05 37.67
CA LEU A 613 -20.74 -23.49 36.43
C LEU A 613 -21.77 -24.13 35.49
N GLY A 614 -21.93 -23.53 34.30
CA GLY A 614 -22.51 -24.16 33.12
C GLY A 614 -21.46 -24.21 31.99
N GLU A 615 -21.54 -25.22 31.12
CA GLU A 615 -20.66 -25.40 29.97
C GLU A 615 -21.46 -25.77 28.73
N SER A 616 -21.23 -25.05 27.62
CA SER A 616 -21.81 -25.35 26.31
C SER A 616 -20.80 -25.02 25.23
N GLU A 617 -20.56 -25.95 24.30
CA GLU A 617 -19.62 -25.78 23.18
C GLU A 617 -18.21 -25.31 23.60
N GLY A 618 -17.75 -25.68 24.80
CA GLY A 618 -16.43 -25.31 25.34
C GLY A 618 -16.32 -23.89 25.89
N GLU A 619 -17.46 -23.19 26.03
CA GLU A 619 -17.58 -21.91 26.72
C GLU A 619 -18.31 -22.07 28.06
N TYR A 620 -17.84 -21.32 29.06
CA TYR A 620 -18.37 -21.35 30.42
C TYR A 620 -19.31 -20.18 30.66
N TYR A 621 -20.42 -20.45 31.33
CA TYR A 621 -21.44 -19.46 31.65
C TYR A 621 -22.01 -19.69 33.04
N ARG A 622 -22.74 -18.69 33.55
CA ARG A 622 -23.49 -18.79 34.79
C ARG A 622 -24.79 -19.57 34.56
N ASP A 623 -24.89 -20.80 35.05
CA ASP A 623 -26.15 -21.53 34.98
C ASP A 623 -27.16 -20.95 35.97
N SER A 624 -28.14 -20.24 35.44
CA SER A 624 -29.18 -19.57 36.23
C SER A 624 -30.33 -20.49 36.63
N ASN A 625 -30.38 -21.72 36.10
CA ASN A 625 -31.40 -22.71 36.43
C ASN A 625 -31.01 -23.55 37.65
N LEU A 626 -29.72 -23.56 38.01
CA LEU A 626 -29.20 -24.28 39.16
C LEU A 626 -29.25 -23.42 40.43
N THR A 627 -29.27 -24.08 41.58
CA THR A 627 -29.32 -23.44 42.90
C THR A 627 -28.25 -24.01 43.80
N ALA A 628 -27.69 -23.17 44.68
CA ALA A 628 -26.65 -23.60 45.60
C ALA A 628 -27.13 -24.77 46.49
N VAL A 629 -26.32 -25.82 46.57
CA VAL A 629 -26.54 -27.01 47.39
C VAL A 629 -25.64 -26.95 48.64
N PRO A 630 -26.12 -27.34 49.84
CA PRO A 630 -25.30 -27.38 51.03
C PRO A 630 -24.06 -28.27 50.87
N TYR A 631 -22.98 -27.91 51.58
CA TYR A 631 -21.77 -28.73 51.62
C TYR A 631 -22.07 -30.17 52.06
N ASN A 632 -21.62 -31.15 51.27
CA ASN A 632 -21.71 -32.57 51.59
C ASN A 632 -20.32 -33.21 51.53
N LYS A 633 -19.82 -33.64 52.69
CA LYS A 633 -18.49 -34.25 52.83
C LYS A 633 -18.37 -35.58 52.08
N ASP A 634 -19.44 -36.35 52.01
CA ASP A 634 -19.44 -37.69 51.40
C ASP A 634 -19.52 -37.64 49.87
N ASN A 635 -19.85 -36.48 49.30
CA ASN A 635 -19.94 -36.25 47.86
C ASN A 635 -19.41 -34.85 47.51
N GLU A 636 -18.20 -34.51 47.97
CA GLU A 636 -17.55 -33.23 47.67
C GLU A 636 -17.30 -33.13 46.16
N LEU A 637 -18.22 -32.47 45.46
CA LEU A 637 -17.96 -31.91 44.14
C LEU A 637 -17.06 -30.70 44.36
N ASN A 638 -15.99 -30.62 43.57
CA ASN A 638 -15.03 -29.52 43.62
C ASN A 638 -14.74 -29.01 42.20
N GLU A 639 -15.71 -29.18 41.29
CA GLU A 639 -15.52 -28.75 39.93
C GLU A 639 -15.52 -27.23 39.89
N GLN A 640 -14.37 -26.68 39.53
CA GLN A 640 -14.17 -25.26 39.46
C GLN A 640 -13.33 -24.98 38.24
N VAL A 641 -13.74 -23.92 37.55
CA VAL A 641 -13.09 -23.44 36.34
C VAL A 641 -12.64 -22.02 36.61
N TRP A 642 -11.39 -21.70 36.27
CA TRP A 642 -10.95 -20.32 36.25
C TRP A 642 -10.18 -19.99 34.98
N LYS A 643 -10.26 -18.72 34.59
CA LYS A 643 -9.80 -18.19 33.30
C LYS A 643 -9.00 -16.89 33.52
N TYR A 644 -7.77 -16.84 33.00
CA TYR A 644 -6.81 -15.73 33.13
C TYR A 644 -6.61 -14.97 31.82
N ARG A 645 -7.12 -13.73 31.71
CA ARG A 645 -7.13 -12.94 30.47
C ARG A 645 -6.14 -11.82 30.51
N ALA A 646 -5.56 -11.52 29.36
CA ALA A 646 -5.04 -10.21 29.07
C ALA A 646 -5.48 -9.76 27.68
N THR A 647 -5.90 -8.51 27.57
CA THR A 647 -6.33 -7.87 26.31
C THR A 647 -5.50 -6.61 26.11
N LYS A 648 -5.06 -6.35 24.87
CA LYS A 648 -4.26 -5.19 24.49
C LYS A 648 -5.14 -4.21 23.70
N ASP A 649 -5.44 -3.07 24.32
CA ASP A 649 -6.05 -1.91 23.67
C ASP A 649 -5.17 -0.66 23.93
N THR A 650 -5.76 0.46 24.35
CA THR A 650 -5.05 1.65 24.88
C THR A 650 -4.30 1.34 26.19
N LYS A 651 -4.70 0.27 26.87
CA LYS A 651 -4.10 -0.28 28.08
C LYS A 651 -4.08 -1.81 28.01
N ILE A 652 -3.30 -2.43 28.89
CA ILE A 652 -3.33 -3.88 29.09
C ILE A 652 -4.38 -4.16 30.17
N ASN A 653 -5.48 -4.82 29.82
CA ASN A 653 -6.50 -5.22 30.78
C ASN A 653 -6.35 -6.70 31.11
N LEU A 654 -5.85 -6.98 32.31
CA LEU A 654 -5.83 -8.31 32.89
C LEU A 654 -7.21 -8.66 33.45
N SER A 655 -7.66 -9.90 33.29
CA SER A 655 -8.86 -10.35 33.99
C SER A 655 -8.76 -11.75 34.57
N VAL A 656 -9.47 -11.98 35.67
CA VAL A 656 -9.66 -13.31 36.25
C VAL A 656 -11.14 -13.56 36.43
N GLU A 657 -11.61 -14.68 35.89
CA GLU A 657 -13.00 -15.13 36.03
C GLU A 657 -13.04 -16.55 36.58
N VAL A 658 -13.94 -16.82 37.53
CA VAL A 658 -14.04 -18.10 38.23
C VAL A 658 -15.49 -18.58 38.26
N TRP A 659 -15.71 -19.83 37.86
CA TRP A 659 -16.97 -20.55 38.01
C TRP A 659 -16.76 -21.72 38.99
N GLN A 660 -17.80 -22.06 39.74
CA GLN A 660 -17.77 -23.15 40.70
C GLN A 660 -19.02 -24.01 40.53
N ASP A 661 -18.95 -25.27 40.91
CA ASP A 661 -20.13 -26.12 41.03
C ASP A 661 -21.18 -25.53 42.00
N GLU A 662 -22.35 -26.16 42.02
CA GLU A 662 -23.46 -25.73 42.86
C GLU A 662 -23.22 -25.96 44.36
N MET A 663 -22.18 -26.71 44.78
CA MET A 663 -21.96 -27.04 46.18
C MET A 663 -21.24 -25.92 46.93
N LEU A 664 -21.78 -25.56 48.09
CA LEU A 664 -21.15 -24.55 48.96
C LEU A 664 -19.83 -25.03 49.57
N PRO A 665 -18.82 -24.15 49.69
CA PRO A 665 -17.60 -24.50 50.39
C PRO A 665 -17.88 -24.70 51.89
N PHE A 666 -17.15 -25.63 52.52
CA PHE A 666 -17.30 -25.95 53.95
C PHE A 666 -17.27 -24.70 54.87
N ASN A 667 -16.48 -23.69 54.51
CA ASN A 667 -16.30 -22.46 55.28
C ASN A 667 -17.25 -21.31 54.86
N PHE A 668 -18.33 -21.58 54.13
CA PHE A 668 -19.26 -20.52 53.69
C PHE A 668 -19.84 -19.70 54.84
N ALA A 669 -20.02 -20.31 56.02
CA ALA A 669 -20.52 -19.64 57.22
C ALA A 669 -19.71 -18.37 57.58
N ASP A 670 -18.40 -18.36 57.32
CA ASP A 670 -17.51 -17.22 57.57
C ASP A 670 -17.84 -16.01 56.67
N TYR A 671 -18.48 -16.28 55.54
CA TYR A 671 -18.80 -15.30 54.49
C TYR A 671 -20.28 -14.88 54.48
N GLN A 672 -21.14 -15.56 55.23
CA GLN A 672 -22.60 -15.37 55.26
C GLN A 672 -22.99 -13.90 55.46
N LYS A 673 -22.39 -13.21 56.43
CA LYS A 673 -22.70 -11.80 56.74
C LYS A 673 -22.41 -10.86 55.56
N GLY A 674 -21.35 -11.14 54.80
CA GLY A 674 -20.98 -10.37 53.62
C GLY A 674 -21.95 -10.63 52.46
N PHE A 675 -22.29 -11.90 52.24
CA PHE A 675 -23.29 -12.34 51.27
C PHE A 675 -24.66 -11.72 51.54
N ASP A 676 -25.20 -11.84 52.77
CA ASP A 676 -26.54 -11.34 53.12
C ASP A 676 -26.70 -9.84 52.83
N LYS A 677 -25.62 -9.07 53.06
CA LYS A 677 -25.60 -7.62 52.77
C LYS A 677 -25.70 -7.34 51.27
N LEU A 678 -25.08 -8.18 50.44
CA LEU A 678 -25.11 -8.07 48.98
C LEU A 678 -26.42 -8.59 48.39
N LYS A 679 -26.92 -9.72 48.90
CA LYS A 679 -28.20 -10.33 48.53
C LYS A 679 -29.37 -9.39 48.77
N LYS A 680 -29.37 -8.64 49.89
CA LYS A 680 -30.39 -7.62 50.18
C LYS A 680 -30.51 -6.54 49.10
N LYS A 681 -29.40 -6.23 48.41
CA LYS A 681 -29.37 -5.24 47.33
C LYS A 681 -29.58 -5.88 45.94
N ASN A 682 -29.25 -7.16 45.80
CA ASN A 682 -29.30 -7.90 44.56
C ASN A 682 -29.96 -9.27 44.80
N PRO A 683 -31.30 -9.37 44.74
CA PRO A 683 -32.03 -10.59 45.08
C PRO A 683 -31.68 -11.81 44.21
N GLY A 684 -31.15 -11.61 43.00
CA GLY A 684 -30.73 -12.67 42.08
C GLY A 684 -29.37 -13.31 42.39
N LEU A 685 -28.61 -12.76 43.35
CA LEU A 685 -27.26 -13.21 43.67
C LEU A 685 -27.29 -14.54 44.44
N THR A 686 -26.61 -15.58 43.98
CA THR A 686 -26.49 -16.86 44.71
C THR A 686 -25.28 -16.83 45.63
N GLU A 687 -25.25 -17.75 46.59
CA GLU A 687 -24.13 -17.97 47.48
C GLU A 687 -22.85 -18.30 46.67
N ILE A 688 -23.01 -19.07 45.58
CA ILE A 688 -21.92 -19.45 44.67
C ILE A 688 -21.39 -18.26 43.86
N ASP A 689 -22.26 -17.31 43.44
CA ASP A 689 -21.80 -16.05 42.84
C ASP A 689 -20.83 -15.32 43.78
N TYR A 690 -21.11 -15.34 45.09
CA TYR A 690 -20.28 -14.67 46.07
C TYR A 690 -18.97 -15.42 46.37
N THR A 691 -19.00 -16.74 46.51
CA THR A 691 -17.79 -17.54 46.78
C THR A 691 -16.85 -17.58 45.58
N SER A 692 -17.39 -17.66 44.36
CA SER A 692 -16.62 -17.60 43.12
C SER A 692 -15.93 -16.23 42.97
N ALA A 693 -16.61 -15.14 43.33
CA ALA A 693 -16.03 -13.80 43.37
C ALA A 693 -14.89 -13.66 44.40
N ILE A 694 -15.01 -14.24 45.59
CA ILE A 694 -13.93 -14.26 46.59
C ILE A 694 -12.72 -15.01 46.03
N LYS A 695 -12.94 -16.18 45.42
CA LYS A 695 -11.87 -16.99 44.84
C LYS A 695 -11.20 -16.28 43.66
N ALA A 696 -11.98 -15.63 42.78
CA ALA A 696 -11.45 -14.82 41.68
C ALA A 696 -10.53 -13.71 42.18
N ARG A 697 -10.91 -13.04 43.28
CA ARG A 697 -10.07 -12.02 43.93
C ARG A 697 -8.75 -12.60 44.45
N LYS A 698 -8.79 -13.78 45.06
CA LYS A 698 -7.58 -14.48 45.53
C LYS A 698 -6.65 -14.86 44.38
N LEU A 699 -7.19 -15.46 43.32
CA LEU A 699 -6.41 -15.84 42.13
C LEU A 699 -5.79 -14.64 41.41
N ALA A 700 -6.50 -13.50 41.39
CA ALA A 700 -5.97 -12.25 40.83
C ALA A 700 -4.73 -11.75 41.60
N ASP A 701 -4.78 -11.79 42.94
CA ASP A 701 -3.65 -11.38 43.78
C ASP A 701 -2.45 -12.34 43.68
N GLN A 702 -2.74 -13.65 43.54
CA GLN A 702 -1.72 -14.66 43.26
C GLN A 702 -1.03 -14.41 41.91
N TRP A 703 -1.79 -14.12 40.85
CA TRP A 703 -1.22 -13.83 39.54
C TRP A 703 -0.35 -12.57 39.57
N LYS A 704 -0.82 -11.50 40.23
CA LYS A 704 -0.04 -10.28 40.47
C LYS A 704 1.27 -10.57 41.21
N THR A 705 1.24 -11.43 42.22
CA THR A 705 2.42 -11.83 42.99
C THR A 705 3.40 -12.62 42.13
N GLN A 706 2.91 -13.58 41.34
CA GLN A 706 3.71 -14.36 40.41
C GLN A 706 4.42 -13.45 39.39
N MET A 707 3.71 -12.50 38.78
CA MET A 707 4.31 -11.52 37.86
C MET A 707 5.46 -10.77 38.53
N LYS A 708 5.28 -10.27 39.76
CA LYS A 708 6.34 -9.57 40.50
C LYS A 708 7.56 -10.45 40.77
N THR A 709 7.36 -11.73 41.08
CA THR A 709 8.46 -12.67 41.33
C THR A 709 9.26 -13.00 40.06
N LEU A 710 8.63 -12.94 38.89
CA LEU A 710 9.29 -13.22 37.61
C LEU A 710 10.12 -12.04 37.09
N VAL A 711 9.73 -10.80 37.39
CA VAL A 711 10.47 -9.59 36.96
C VAL A 711 11.98 -9.64 37.27
N PRO A 712 12.43 -9.89 38.52
CA PRO A 712 13.86 -9.93 38.81
C PRO A 712 14.57 -11.16 38.24
N ILE A 713 13.84 -12.19 37.82
CA ILE A 713 14.40 -13.41 37.20
C ILE A 713 14.66 -13.18 35.71
N TRP A 714 13.77 -12.43 35.04
CA TRP A 714 13.78 -12.27 33.58
C TRP A 714 14.47 -11.00 33.07
N PHE A 715 14.63 -9.99 33.92
CA PHE A 715 15.20 -8.70 33.54
C PHE A 715 16.38 -8.36 34.43
N ASP A 716 17.57 -8.17 33.85
CA ASP A 716 18.79 -7.86 34.61
C ASP A 716 18.89 -6.37 35.00
N LYS A 717 18.31 -5.48 34.17
CA LYS A 717 18.46 -4.03 34.36
C LYS A 717 17.54 -3.55 35.48
N ALA A 718 18.13 -2.96 36.51
CA ALA A 718 17.39 -2.41 37.65
C ALA A 718 16.33 -1.37 37.26
N ILE A 719 16.57 -0.58 36.20
CA ILE A 719 15.60 0.41 35.69
C ILE A 719 14.35 -0.28 35.14
N ASP A 720 14.53 -1.33 34.35
CA ASP A 720 13.44 -2.09 33.72
C ASP A 720 12.63 -2.82 34.81
N GLN A 721 13.33 -3.45 35.76
CA GLN A 721 12.71 -4.07 36.94
C GLN A 721 11.86 -3.06 37.72
N ALA A 722 12.41 -1.87 38.03
CA ALA A 722 11.69 -0.85 38.78
C ALA A 722 10.43 -0.35 38.05
N LYS A 723 10.52 -0.19 36.73
CA LYS A 723 9.38 0.22 35.88
C LYS A 723 8.26 -0.83 35.89
N LEU A 724 8.61 -2.09 35.67
CA LEU A 724 7.67 -3.22 35.69
C LEU A 724 7.03 -3.39 37.07
N LEU A 725 7.84 -3.43 38.13
CA LEU A 725 7.34 -3.58 39.51
C LEU A 725 6.43 -2.42 39.90
N LYS A 726 6.73 -1.18 39.49
CA LYS A 726 5.86 -0.02 39.71
C LYS A 726 4.53 -0.16 38.99
N ALA A 727 4.55 -0.56 37.71
CA ALA A 727 3.34 -0.77 36.92
C ALA A 727 2.46 -1.85 37.55
N ILE A 728 3.02 -3.02 37.89
CA ILE A 728 2.30 -4.13 38.52
C ILE A 728 1.80 -3.73 39.92
N ALA A 729 2.61 -3.04 40.73
CA ALA A 729 2.22 -2.64 42.07
C ALA A 729 1.06 -1.64 42.08
N GLY A 730 1.04 -0.70 41.13
CA GLY A 730 0.03 0.35 41.00
C GLY A 730 -1.38 -0.15 40.66
N VAL A 731 -1.50 -1.42 40.28
CA VAL A 731 -2.76 -2.03 39.86
C VAL A 731 -3.58 -2.45 41.06
N ASN A 732 -4.82 -1.96 41.17
CA ASN A 732 -5.70 -2.24 42.30
C ASN A 732 -6.84 -3.19 41.89
N VAL A 733 -6.92 -4.34 42.54
CA VAL A 733 -8.08 -5.24 42.41
C VAL A 733 -9.24 -4.64 43.21
N GLY A 734 -10.01 -3.78 42.53
CA GLY A 734 -11.04 -2.93 43.14
C GLY A 734 -12.32 -3.69 43.54
N LYS A 735 -13.40 -3.47 42.79
CA LYS A 735 -14.64 -4.24 42.94
C LYS A 735 -14.58 -5.47 42.03
N VAL A 736 -15.19 -6.56 42.46
CA VAL A 736 -15.40 -7.78 41.68
C VAL A 736 -16.79 -7.70 41.03
N GLY A 737 -16.87 -8.06 39.76
CA GLY A 737 -18.14 -8.22 39.04
C GLY A 737 -18.79 -9.56 39.38
N LEU A 738 -20.10 -9.57 39.62
CA LEU A 738 -20.91 -10.75 39.91
C LEU A 738 -22.14 -10.75 39.00
N GLN A 739 -22.79 -11.90 38.85
CA GLN A 739 -24.05 -12.05 38.09
C GLN A 739 -23.90 -11.49 36.67
N ASP A 740 -23.03 -12.12 35.88
CA ASP A 740 -22.74 -11.70 34.49
C ASP A 740 -22.35 -10.22 34.39
N LYS A 741 -21.54 -9.76 35.36
CA LYS A 741 -20.94 -8.40 35.40
C LYS A 741 -21.95 -7.27 35.64
N GLN A 742 -23.19 -7.61 36.04
CA GLN A 742 -24.23 -6.63 36.36
C GLN A 742 -24.04 -6.00 37.75
N VAL A 743 -23.45 -6.75 38.70
CA VAL A 743 -23.27 -6.32 40.08
C VAL A 743 -21.79 -6.13 40.38
N TRP A 744 -21.40 -4.99 40.98
CA TRP A 744 -20.01 -4.72 41.35
C TRP A 744 -19.86 -4.53 42.86
N ALA A 745 -19.10 -5.41 43.50
CA ALA A 745 -18.98 -5.45 44.96
C ALA A 745 -17.54 -5.55 45.45
N LYS A 746 -17.26 -5.03 46.65
CA LYS A 746 -16.03 -5.37 47.38
C LYS A 746 -16.27 -6.68 48.13
N VAL A 747 -15.57 -7.73 47.72
CA VAL A 747 -15.54 -9.04 48.40
C VAL A 747 -14.26 -9.16 49.22
N PRO A 748 -14.19 -9.90 50.33
CA PRO A 748 -12.94 -10.03 51.11
C PRO A 748 -11.82 -10.68 50.28
N LEU A 749 -10.57 -10.31 50.58
CA LEU A 749 -9.39 -11.09 50.18
C LEU A 749 -9.12 -12.06 51.34
N VAL A 750 -9.09 -13.35 51.06
CA VAL A 750 -8.91 -14.40 52.07
C VAL A 750 -7.55 -15.06 51.82
N GLU A 751 -6.74 -15.19 52.87
CA GLU A 751 -5.43 -15.86 52.84
C GLU A 751 -5.50 -17.33 52.43
#